data_AF-A0A0C2IPI1-F1
#
_entry.id   AF-A0A0C2IPI1-F1
#
_cell.length_a   1.000
_cell.length_b   1.000
_cell.length_c   1.000
_cell.angle_alpha   90.00
_cell.angle_beta   90.00
_cell.angle_gamma   90.00
#
_symmetry.space_group_name_H-M   'P 1'
#
loop_
_entity.id
_entity.type
_entity.pdbx_description
1 polymer ?
#
loop_
_entity_poly.entity_id
_entity_poly.type
_entity_poly.pdbx_seq_one_letter_code
_entity_poly.pdbx_strand_id
1 'polypeptide(L)'
;MPGAVLNNATQGGKTQLGVTIDNGNARLKGKPAELIINEVTSGNRSELKGRLEVFGNKAGVMIANPNGITCDGCGFINTPSVTLTTGKPQFDKQGALDALEVKKGAVIIGGNGLDGAGAEYVDVISRATELNGKINAKTLTLTQGANRVSFKDGTVKPIAGEGAKPQLAVDTKALGGMYAGKIRLVATEAGVGVNLSNVTSTQRDISLTTAGKITLSNVKAQTDLNVSGRDIVTPAGFSVRAERDMTLAATTVDNRSSTTAHGDMRVFASTVRNTGNGASLHSHKNLWVQKDAQGNKATLVENRSARIQTNTGDLIILSETLNNIRDVLTYEWKDISPNSTAFVNLPQYRTISAIRHASGNITLADVIYWDATLGGKWFGTANFNQSNLVNTARKEYRRTATSSAASIQAGRNAYLNTTHLTNNESLIKANQDLILTGKTFNHISGITGTRDTWSSYNTAYRPSNTASPAVPESQLTIAGKQNKTYTFQKTGEINSWKNPTISPAILSAGGNLVADFSVRIESKEPYVTNVQYSDVMARPDTMTAKNILLRAGSIVTTDVMKASGDITLQSDRGTKMALALMTAGKDISVLAGVSVESWQSELKGQNITLVSRGGDVTSHTSEWPNFFHSDGLRWLGSLEASRDLSLTAGGNILLRNTRFPVLSQNISLVANGDITFDKNDAMLWHGRPGTVLTYARKQELFNRMLPGEPLRASGDITLSGRRLSLYGAGLEAGGNISLSSAANTDLNMRSLSDLYTGYLNYAAT
;
A
#
# COMPACT_ATOMS: atom_id res chain seq x y z
N MET A 1 15.61 48.29 -27.88
CA MET A 1 14.49 48.82 -28.67
C MET A 1 14.12 50.20 -28.14
N PRO A 2 13.72 51.16 -28.99
CA PRO A 2 13.25 52.46 -28.51
C PRO A 2 12.07 52.28 -27.53
N GLY A 3 12.07 53.04 -26.45
CA GLY A 3 11.02 53.03 -25.43
C GLY A 3 10.11 54.25 -25.52
N ALA A 4 9.36 54.53 -24.45
CA ALA A 4 8.55 55.74 -24.32
C ALA A 4 8.83 56.45 -22.98
N VAL A 5 8.70 57.77 -22.97
CA VAL A 5 8.89 58.60 -21.77
C VAL A 5 7.56 59.25 -21.38
N LEU A 6 7.14 59.03 -20.14
CA LEU A 6 6.07 59.74 -19.46
C LEU A 6 6.69 60.92 -18.71
N ASN A 7 6.49 62.15 -19.20
CA ASN A 7 7.07 63.35 -18.60
C ASN A 7 6.29 63.78 -17.35
N ASN A 8 6.79 63.40 -16.17
CA ASN A 8 6.28 63.78 -14.85
C ASN A 8 7.23 64.76 -14.11
N ALA A 9 8.07 65.48 -14.85
CA ALA A 9 9.04 66.41 -14.28
C ALA A 9 8.49 67.83 -14.23
N THR A 10 8.78 68.56 -13.15
CA THR A 10 8.51 70.01 -13.06
C THR A 10 9.66 70.87 -13.59
N GLN A 11 10.78 70.25 -13.95
CA GLN A 11 11.99 70.89 -14.48
C GLN A 11 12.52 70.07 -15.67
N GLY A 12 13.37 70.68 -16.49
CA GLY A 12 14.06 70.00 -17.59
C GLY A 12 15.15 69.02 -17.12
N GLY A 13 15.63 68.18 -18.04
CA GLY A 13 16.73 67.25 -17.83
C GLY A 13 16.80 66.15 -18.89
N LYS A 14 17.68 65.17 -18.66
CA LYS A 14 17.91 64.05 -19.58
C LYS A 14 17.33 62.75 -19.02
N THR A 15 16.56 62.05 -19.84
CA THR A 15 15.94 60.76 -19.53
C THR A 15 16.95 59.62 -19.64
N GLN A 16 16.70 58.49 -18.96
CA GLN A 16 17.51 57.28 -19.09
C GLN A 16 17.40 56.66 -20.50
N LEU A 17 16.29 56.89 -21.19
CA LEU A 17 16.10 56.51 -22.59
C LEU A 17 16.78 57.47 -23.60
N GLY A 18 17.47 58.52 -23.13
CA GLY A 18 18.32 59.39 -23.96
C GLY A 18 17.61 60.60 -24.59
N VAL A 19 16.32 60.82 -24.29
CA VAL A 19 15.55 62.01 -24.66
C VAL A 19 15.90 63.17 -23.73
N THR A 20 16.14 64.37 -24.27
CA THR A 20 16.31 65.63 -23.52
C THR A 20 14.97 66.35 -23.43
N ILE A 21 14.62 66.84 -22.24
CA ILE A 21 13.41 67.64 -21.96
C ILE A 21 13.86 69.01 -21.45
N ASP A 22 13.53 70.10 -22.14
CA ASP A 22 14.09 71.43 -21.82
C ASP A 22 13.43 72.11 -20.61
N ASN A 23 12.10 72.09 -20.49
CA ASN A 23 11.35 72.93 -19.55
C ASN A 23 10.35 72.19 -18.64
N GLY A 24 10.53 70.88 -18.42
CA GLY A 24 9.57 70.04 -17.67
C GLY A 24 8.18 69.96 -18.33
N ASN A 25 7.17 69.48 -17.59
CA ASN A 25 5.79 69.37 -18.05
C ASN A 25 4.89 70.46 -17.45
N ALA A 26 4.59 71.49 -18.24
CA ALA A 26 3.73 72.60 -17.82
C ALA A 26 2.29 72.17 -17.44
N ARG A 27 1.82 71.00 -17.89
CA ARG A 27 0.47 70.49 -17.56
C ARG A 27 0.34 70.04 -16.10
N LEU A 28 1.46 69.79 -15.42
CA LEU A 28 1.49 69.43 -14.00
C LEU A 28 1.15 70.62 -13.08
N LYS A 29 1.26 71.86 -13.56
CA LYS A 29 1.07 73.09 -12.75
C LYS A 29 1.86 73.05 -11.43
N GLY A 30 3.09 72.52 -11.49
CA GLY A 30 3.99 72.37 -10.35
C GLY A 30 3.72 71.16 -9.45
N LYS A 31 2.71 70.33 -9.72
CA LYS A 31 2.37 69.12 -8.94
C LYS A 31 2.53 67.86 -9.79
N PRO A 32 3.61 67.09 -9.58
CA PRO A 32 3.77 65.81 -10.24
C PRO A 32 2.63 64.84 -9.89
N ALA A 33 2.31 63.95 -10.83
CA ALA A 33 1.35 62.87 -10.62
C ALA A 33 1.93 61.80 -9.69
N GLU A 34 1.10 61.22 -8.83
CA GLU A 34 1.44 60.02 -8.03
C GLU A 34 1.07 58.72 -8.77
N LEU A 35 0.09 58.81 -9.67
CA LEU A 35 -0.37 57.73 -10.55
C LEU A 35 -0.64 58.29 -11.95
N ILE A 36 -0.13 57.63 -12.97
CA ILE A 36 -0.33 57.95 -14.39
C ILE A 36 -1.17 56.82 -15.02
N ILE A 37 -2.40 57.12 -15.42
CA ILE A 37 -3.30 56.18 -16.08
C ILE A 37 -3.28 56.44 -17.59
N ASN A 38 -2.85 55.43 -18.35
CA ASN A 38 -2.85 55.42 -19.80
C ASN A 38 -4.02 54.54 -20.27
N GLU A 39 -5.18 55.14 -20.50
CA GLU A 39 -6.38 54.45 -20.97
C GLU A 39 -6.46 54.47 -22.50
N VAL A 40 -6.58 53.30 -23.12
CA VAL A 40 -6.83 53.17 -24.56
C VAL A 40 -8.34 53.13 -24.80
N THR A 41 -8.84 54.13 -25.52
CA THR A 41 -10.27 54.28 -25.84
C THR A 41 -10.63 53.76 -27.24
N SER A 42 -9.63 53.41 -28.07
CA SER A 42 -9.83 52.80 -29.38
C SER A 42 -10.16 51.29 -29.28
N GLY A 43 -10.48 50.64 -30.39
CA GLY A 43 -10.67 49.18 -30.47
C GLY A 43 -9.37 48.36 -30.57
N ASN A 44 -8.21 49.01 -30.61
CA ASN A 44 -6.92 48.34 -30.86
C ASN A 44 -6.28 47.80 -29.58
N ARG A 45 -5.49 46.72 -29.74
CA ARG A 45 -4.63 46.15 -28.69
C ARG A 45 -3.40 47.03 -28.45
N SER A 46 -2.88 47.04 -27.22
CA SER A 46 -1.59 47.67 -26.91
C SER A 46 -0.43 46.71 -27.11
N GLU A 47 0.64 47.17 -27.77
CA GLU A 47 1.88 46.42 -27.98
C GLU A 47 3.05 47.13 -27.27
N LEU A 48 3.57 46.52 -26.20
CA LEU A 48 4.66 47.04 -25.38
C LEU A 48 5.94 46.26 -25.68
N LYS A 49 6.80 46.81 -26.54
CA LYS A 49 8.04 46.16 -27.03
C LYS A 49 9.33 46.87 -26.58
N GLY A 50 9.25 47.67 -25.53
CA GLY A 50 10.35 48.48 -25.04
C GLY A 50 10.11 49.01 -23.64
N ARG A 51 11.06 49.80 -23.12
CA ARG A 51 10.96 50.34 -21.76
C ARG A 51 10.07 51.58 -21.70
N LEU A 52 9.30 51.72 -20.62
CA LEU A 52 8.51 52.91 -20.30
C LEU A 52 9.15 53.61 -19.10
N GLU A 53 9.55 54.86 -19.29
CA GLU A 53 10.22 55.66 -18.26
C GLU A 53 9.30 56.76 -17.74
N VAL A 54 9.16 56.85 -16.42
CA VAL A 54 8.63 58.06 -15.78
C VAL A 54 9.78 59.02 -15.55
N PHE A 55 9.84 60.10 -16.31
CA PHE A 55 10.85 61.13 -16.14
C PHE A 55 10.41 62.15 -15.08
N GLY A 56 11.30 62.53 -14.16
CA GLY A 56 10.99 63.41 -13.03
C GLY A 56 10.60 62.65 -11.76
N ASN A 57 9.56 63.11 -11.08
CA ASN A 57 9.09 62.46 -9.86
C ASN A 57 8.52 61.08 -10.18
N LYS A 58 8.89 60.08 -9.37
CA LYS A 58 8.37 58.72 -9.48
C LYS A 58 6.84 58.70 -9.34
N ALA A 59 6.16 57.91 -10.17
CA ALA A 59 4.71 57.75 -10.15
C ALA A 59 4.35 56.32 -10.51
N GLY A 60 3.28 55.77 -9.92
CA GLY A 60 2.71 54.51 -10.39
C GLY A 60 2.24 54.65 -11.85
N VAL A 61 2.32 53.57 -12.62
CA VAL A 61 1.89 53.57 -14.03
C VAL A 61 0.85 52.49 -14.25
N MET A 62 -0.30 52.87 -14.78
CA MET A 62 -1.36 51.96 -15.22
C MET A 62 -1.51 52.06 -16.74
N ILE A 63 -1.58 50.92 -17.41
CA ILE A 63 -1.93 50.80 -18.83
C ILE A 63 -3.23 50.00 -18.89
N ALA A 64 -4.32 50.66 -19.26
CA ALA A 64 -5.66 50.09 -19.30
C ALA A 64 -6.16 49.98 -20.75
N ASN A 65 -6.34 48.75 -21.22
CA ASN A 65 -6.86 48.48 -22.57
C ASN A 65 -7.77 47.24 -22.59
N PRO A 66 -9.10 47.41 -22.62
CA PRO A 66 -10.06 46.30 -22.67
C PRO A 66 -9.93 45.37 -23.88
N ASN A 67 -9.29 45.80 -24.97
CA ASN A 67 -9.08 44.97 -26.16
C ASN A 67 -7.87 44.04 -26.02
N GLY A 68 -7.03 44.26 -25.00
CA GLY A 68 -5.88 43.43 -24.67
C GLY A 68 -4.55 44.20 -24.67
N ILE A 69 -3.55 43.57 -24.06
CA ILE A 69 -2.18 44.07 -23.98
C ILE A 69 -1.24 42.94 -24.38
N THR A 70 -0.19 43.26 -25.13
CA THR A 70 0.95 42.39 -25.37
C THR A 70 2.19 43.07 -24.80
N CYS A 71 2.93 42.40 -23.94
CA CYS A 71 4.25 42.83 -23.47
C CYS A 71 5.29 41.84 -23.99
N ASP A 72 6.18 42.29 -24.87
CA ASP A 72 7.23 41.47 -25.44
C ASP A 72 8.57 42.20 -25.33
N GLY A 73 9.23 42.02 -24.17
CA GLY A 73 10.43 42.76 -23.81
C GLY A 73 10.13 44.14 -23.20
N CYS A 74 8.93 44.32 -22.64
CA CYS A 74 8.59 45.56 -21.95
C CYS A 74 9.28 45.64 -20.58
N GLY A 75 9.58 46.85 -20.13
CA GLY A 75 10.12 47.10 -18.79
C GLY A 75 9.85 48.52 -18.32
N PHE A 76 10.09 48.80 -17.05
CA PHE A 76 9.66 50.06 -16.43
C PHE A 76 10.79 50.73 -15.65
N ILE A 77 10.92 52.04 -15.83
CA ILE A 77 11.97 52.86 -15.20
C ILE A 77 11.30 53.91 -14.30
N ASN A 78 11.87 54.12 -13.10
CA ASN A 78 11.43 55.13 -12.12
C ASN A 78 9.94 55.04 -11.75
N THR A 79 9.42 53.80 -11.68
CA THR A 79 8.01 53.51 -11.44
C THR A 79 7.90 52.58 -10.22
N PRO A 80 7.32 53.03 -9.09
CA PRO A 80 7.19 52.20 -7.89
C PRO A 80 6.17 51.06 -8.06
N SER A 81 5.15 51.24 -8.90
CA SER A 81 4.13 50.23 -9.18
C SER A 81 3.68 50.28 -10.64
N VAL A 82 3.47 49.10 -11.23
CA VAL A 82 3.03 48.95 -12.61
C VAL A 82 1.75 48.12 -12.63
N THR A 83 0.70 48.60 -13.30
CA THR A 83 -0.52 47.84 -13.53
C THR A 83 -0.78 47.69 -15.03
N LEU A 84 -0.78 46.46 -15.53
CA LEU A 84 -1.26 46.12 -16.86
C LEU A 84 -2.68 45.57 -16.72
N THR A 85 -3.66 46.24 -17.33
CA THR A 85 -5.06 45.83 -17.15
C THR A 85 -5.89 45.85 -18.44
N THR A 86 -6.77 44.86 -18.58
CA THR A 86 -7.86 44.88 -19.56
C THR A 86 -9.18 45.35 -18.93
N GLY A 87 -9.11 45.81 -17.68
CA GLY A 87 -10.23 46.44 -16.99
C GLY A 87 -10.41 47.88 -17.45
N LYS A 88 -11.66 48.32 -17.51
CA LYS A 88 -12.00 49.73 -17.71
C LYS A 88 -11.93 50.47 -16.37
N PRO A 89 -11.12 51.55 -16.23
CA PRO A 89 -11.09 52.38 -15.04
C PRO A 89 -12.48 52.98 -14.72
N GLN A 90 -12.87 52.91 -13.46
CA GLN A 90 -14.06 53.55 -12.91
C GLN A 90 -13.60 54.64 -11.94
N PHE A 91 -14.10 55.85 -12.11
CA PHE A 91 -13.78 56.99 -11.26
C PHE A 91 -14.97 57.37 -10.39
N ASP A 92 -14.70 57.83 -9.17
CA ASP A 92 -15.74 58.38 -8.31
C ASP A 92 -16.13 59.82 -8.70
N LYS A 93 -17.06 60.41 -7.96
CA LYS A 93 -17.57 61.77 -8.23
C LYS A 93 -16.48 62.84 -8.07
N GLN A 94 -15.41 62.55 -7.35
CA GLN A 94 -14.27 63.43 -7.10
C GLN A 94 -13.14 63.20 -8.12
N GLY A 95 -13.30 62.25 -9.04
CA GLY A 95 -12.33 61.90 -10.07
C GLY A 95 -11.21 60.97 -9.58
N ALA A 96 -11.31 60.41 -8.37
CA ALA A 96 -10.37 59.41 -7.88
C ALA A 96 -10.71 58.03 -8.46
N LEU A 97 -9.69 57.19 -8.66
CA LEU A 97 -9.88 55.83 -9.17
C LEU A 97 -10.60 54.95 -8.13
N ASP A 98 -11.82 54.53 -8.44
CA ASP A 98 -12.68 53.73 -7.57
C ASP A 98 -12.47 52.23 -7.78
N ALA A 99 -12.47 51.78 -9.05
CA ALA A 99 -12.41 50.37 -9.40
C ALA A 99 -11.88 50.12 -10.83
N LEU A 100 -11.54 48.86 -11.13
CA LEU A 100 -11.40 48.34 -12.49
C LEU A 100 -12.53 47.36 -12.79
N GLU A 101 -13.20 47.53 -13.93
CA GLU A 101 -14.15 46.54 -14.45
C GLU A 101 -13.54 45.73 -15.60
N VAL A 102 -13.18 44.49 -15.30
CA VAL A 102 -12.64 43.52 -16.26
C VAL A 102 -13.78 42.67 -16.80
N LYS A 103 -14.13 42.85 -18.08
CA LYS A 103 -15.16 42.04 -18.76
C LYS A 103 -14.62 41.16 -19.89
N LYS A 104 -13.51 41.56 -20.51
CA LYS A 104 -12.88 40.88 -21.65
C LYS A 104 -11.39 41.23 -21.75
N GLY A 105 -10.74 40.75 -22.80
CA GLY A 105 -9.35 41.03 -23.12
C GLY A 105 -8.38 40.12 -22.38
N ALA A 106 -7.22 39.90 -23.00
CA ALA A 106 -6.13 39.14 -22.41
C ALA A 106 -4.85 39.97 -22.33
N VAL A 107 -3.99 39.66 -21.37
CA VAL A 107 -2.60 40.12 -21.33
C VAL A 107 -1.71 38.99 -21.83
N ILE A 108 -0.91 39.26 -22.87
CA ILE A 108 0.04 38.30 -23.43
C ILE A 108 1.44 38.76 -23.08
N ILE A 109 2.20 37.92 -22.37
CA ILE A 109 3.63 38.10 -22.17
C ILE A 109 4.33 37.33 -23.30
N GLY A 110 4.91 38.04 -24.25
CA GLY A 110 5.64 37.51 -25.38
C GLY A 110 6.95 36.82 -24.98
N GLY A 111 7.65 36.25 -25.96
CA GLY A 111 8.87 35.46 -25.73
C GLY A 111 10.01 36.24 -25.06
N ASN A 112 10.07 37.57 -25.26
CA ASN A 112 11.08 38.42 -24.63
C ASN A 112 10.71 38.82 -23.18
N GLY A 113 9.52 38.47 -22.70
CA GLY A 113 9.12 38.61 -21.30
C GLY A 113 8.73 40.02 -20.85
N LEU A 114 8.57 40.17 -19.53
CA LEU A 114 8.28 41.41 -18.80
C LEU A 114 9.35 41.63 -17.73
N ASP A 115 10.09 42.73 -17.84
CA ASP A 115 11.09 43.19 -16.85
C ASP A 115 10.48 44.23 -15.90
N GLY A 116 9.91 43.74 -14.81
CA GLY A 116 9.31 44.54 -13.73
C GLY A 116 10.22 44.67 -12.51
N ALA A 117 11.50 44.28 -12.59
CA ALA A 117 12.40 44.25 -11.44
C ALA A 117 12.70 45.64 -10.84
N GLY A 118 12.53 46.70 -11.65
CA GLY A 118 12.65 48.09 -11.21
C GLY A 118 11.46 48.60 -10.37
N ALA A 119 10.31 47.93 -10.44
CA ALA A 119 9.11 48.27 -9.67
C ALA A 119 8.99 47.44 -8.40
N GLU A 120 8.37 48.00 -7.36
CA GLU A 120 8.06 47.25 -6.13
C GLU A 120 6.88 46.30 -6.34
N TYR A 121 5.88 46.75 -7.11
CA TYR A 121 4.67 46.00 -7.41
C TYR A 121 4.42 45.94 -8.91
N VAL A 122 4.10 44.75 -9.41
CA VAL A 122 3.61 44.51 -10.76
C VAL A 122 2.27 43.79 -10.65
N ASP A 123 1.22 44.45 -11.11
CA ASP A 123 -0.14 43.92 -11.12
C ASP A 123 -0.59 43.65 -12.57
N VAL A 124 -1.06 42.44 -12.83
CA VAL A 124 -1.71 42.07 -14.09
C VAL A 124 -3.16 41.76 -13.79
N ILE A 125 -4.06 42.65 -14.23
CA ILE A 125 -5.49 42.58 -13.93
C ILE A 125 -6.27 42.43 -15.24
N SER A 126 -6.63 41.21 -15.60
CA SER A 126 -7.18 40.92 -16.94
C SER A 126 -8.18 39.78 -16.90
N ARG A 127 -8.92 39.54 -17.98
CA ARG A 127 -9.80 38.36 -18.00
C ARG A 127 -9.00 37.06 -18.07
N ALA A 128 -7.95 37.05 -18.88
CA ALA A 128 -7.00 35.95 -18.97
C ALA A 128 -5.57 36.46 -19.23
N THR A 129 -4.57 35.68 -18.85
CA THR A 129 -3.16 35.95 -19.14
C THR A 129 -2.48 34.74 -19.79
N GLU A 130 -1.71 35.00 -20.84
CA GLU A 130 -0.85 33.99 -21.48
C GLU A 130 0.62 34.37 -21.29
N LEU A 131 1.44 33.41 -20.86
CA LEU A 131 2.86 33.63 -20.60
C LEU A 131 3.70 32.77 -21.55
N ASN A 132 4.21 33.40 -22.61
CA ASN A 132 5.19 32.84 -23.54
C ASN A 132 6.64 33.11 -23.13
N GLY A 133 6.86 34.12 -22.29
CA GLY A 133 8.17 34.47 -21.72
C GLY A 133 8.09 34.73 -20.22
N LYS A 134 9.23 35.12 -19.64
CA LYS A 134 9.40 35.29 -18.19
C LYS A 134 8.81 36.62 -17.71
N ILE A 135 8.16 36.61 -16.55
CA ILE A 135 7.89 37.81 -15.75
C ILE A 135 8.91 37.87 -14.62
N ASN A 136 9.67 38.96 -14.55
CA ASN A 136 10.55 39.25 -13.40
C ASN A 136 9.95 40.41 -12.60
N ALA A 137 9.79 40.27 -11.29
CA ALA A 137 9.22 41.32 -10.43
C ALA A 137 9.74 41.22 -8.98
N LYS A 138 9.51 42.24 -8.16
CA LYS A 138 9.69 42.09 -6.70
C LYS A 138 8.43 41.51 -6.06
N THR A 139 7.28 42.14 -6.28
CA THR A 139 5.97 41.59 -5.91
C THR A 139 5.09 41.49 -7.16
N LEU A 140 4.60 40.29 -7.45
CA LEU A 140 3.75 40.03 -8.60
C LEU A 140 2.34 39.63 -8.14
N THR A 141 1.32 40.36 -8.58
CA THR A 141 -0.09 39.99 -8.41
C THR A 141 -0.75 39.78 -9.76
N LEU A 142 -1.41 38.63 -9.94
CA LEU A 142 -2.30 38.38 -11.06
C LEU A 142 -3.74 38.31 -10.54
N THR A 143 -4.62 39.16 -11.06
CA THR A 143 -6.07 39.09 -10.80
C THR A 143 -6.79 38.79 -12.11
N GLN A 144 -7.36 37.59 -12.21
CA GLN A 144 -7.85 37.02 -13.45
C GLN A 144 -9.35 36.66 -13.39
N GLY A 145 -9.99 36.69 -14.55
CA GLY A 145 -11.42 36.47 -14.72
C GLY A 145 -12.22 37.77 -14.86
N ALA A 146 -13.51 37.64 -15.16
CA ALA A 146 -14.41 38.78 -15.20
C ALA A 146 -14.68 39.32 -13.77
N ASN A 147 -14.11 40.48 -13.45
CA ASN A 147 -14.08 41.03 -12.09
C ASN A 147 -14.33 42.53 -12.03
N ARG A 148 -14.95 42.99 -10.95
CA ARG A 148 -14.80 44.33 -10.42
C ARG A 148 -13.74 44.31 -9.32
N VAL A 149 -12.63 44.98 -9.55
CA VAL A 149 -11.53 45.12 -8.58
C VAL A 149 -11.63 46.50 -7.95
N SER A 150 -11.97 46.57 -6.67
CA SER A 150 -12.16 47.82 -5.93
C SER A 150 -10.85 48.30 -5.31
N PHE A 151 -10.49 49.57 -5.50
CA PHE A 151 -9.32 50.17 -4.86
C PHE A 151 -9.61 50.77 -3.49
N LYS A 152 -10.89 50.92 -3.12
CA LYS A 152 -11.29 51.42 -1.79
C LYS A 152 -11.08 50.40 -0.67
N ASP A 153 -11.43 49.15 -0.94
CA ASP A 153 -11.42 48.05 0.05
C ASP A 153 -10.58 46.85 -0.39
N GLY A 154 -9.96 46.90 -1.58
CA GLY A 154 -9.12 45.83 -2.12
C GLY A 154 -9.91 44.57 -2.54
N THR A 155 -11.24 44.63 -2.60
CA THR A 155 -12.06 43.46 -2.91
C THR A 155 -12.07 43.13 -4.39
N VAL A 156 -12.09 41.83 -4.70
CA VAL A 156 -12.26 41.29 -6.06
C VAL A 156 -13.63 40.62 -6.11
N LYS A 157 -14.58 41.21 -6.82
CA LYS A 157 -15.95 40.69 -6.97
C LYS A 157 -16.16 40.19 -8.40
N PRO A 158 -16.58 38.93 -8.61
CA PRO A 158 -16.92 38.45 -9.94
C PRO A 158 -18.04 39.30 -10.57
N ILE A 159 -17.94 39.56 -11.87
CA ILE A 159 -19.00 40.21 -12.67
C ILE A 159 -19.26 39.40 -13.95
N ALA A 160 -20.29 39.76 -14.71
CA ALA A 160 -20.55 39.15 -16.01
C ALA A 160 -19.44 39.51 -17.02
N GLY A 161 -18.84 38.48 -17.62
CA GLY A 161 -17.88 38.64 -18.71
C GLY A 161 -18.55 38.81 -20.09
N GLU A 162 -17.84 39.41 -21.03
CA GLU A 162 -18.29 39.62 -22.42
C GLU A 162 -17.69 38.58 -23.38
N GLY A 163 -18.51 37.93 -24.21
CA GLY A 163 -18.04 36.94 -25.19
C GLY A 163 -17.68 35.58 -24.57
N ALA A 164 -17.01 34.74 -25.36
CA ALA A 164 -16.71 33.37 -24.97
C ALA A 164 -15.82 33.29 -23.72
N LYS A 165 -16.16 32.36 -22.84
CA LYS A 165 -15.40 32.09 -21.61
C LYS A 165 -14.03 31.48 -21.95
N PRO A 166 -12.92 32.01 -21.40
CA PRO A 166 -11.61 31.40 -21.57
C PRO A 166 -11.57 29.98 -20.99
N GLN A 167 -10.73 29.11 -21.56
CA GLN A 167 -10.45 27.81 -20.94
C GLN A 167 -9.53 27.95 -19.72
N LEU A 168 -8.53 28.84 -19.83
CA LEU A 168 -7.53 29.11 -18.80
C LEU A 168 -7.50 30.61 -18.50
N ALA A 169 -7.47 30.94 -17.21
CA ALA A 169 -7.31 32.29 -16.67
C ALA A 169 -5.83 32.69 -16.67
N VAL A 170 -4.95 31.72 -16.47
CA VAL A 170 -3.51 31.85 -16.69
C VAL A 170 -3.02 30.60 -17.40
N ASP A 171 -2.30 30.78 -18.50
CA ASP A 171 -1.64 29.70 -19.20
C ASP A 171 -0.15 30.01 -19.38
N THR A 172 0.69 29.22 -18.70
CA THR A 172 2.15 29.32 -18.85
C THR A 172 2.64 28.31 -19.87
N LYS A 173 3.17 28.80 -21.00
CA LYS A 173 3.78 27.96 -22.04
C LYS A 173 5.19 27.52 -21.64
N ALA A 174 5.82 26.68 -22.47
CA ALA A 174 7.10 26.03 -22.16
C ALA A 174 8.24 26.98 -21.77
N LEU A 175 8.33 28.15 -22.42
CA LEU A 175 9.35 29.18 -22.15
C LEU A 175 8.87 30.27 -21.16
N GLY A 176 7.60 30.21 -20.76
CA GLY A 176 7.02 31.11 -19.78
C GLY A 176 7.45 30.78 -18.35
N GLY A 177 7.24 31.75 -17.46
CA GLY A 177 7.45 31.57 -16.02
C GLY A 177 7.28 32.86 -15.25
N MET A 178 7.16 32.74 -13.93
CA MET A 178 7.03 33.87 -13.00
C MET A 178 8.14 33.80 -11.96
N TYR A 179 8.93 34.86 -11.86
CA TYR A 179 10.09 34.94 -10.97
C TYR A 179 9.98 36.23 -10.17
N ALA A 180 9.58 36.12 -8.90
CA ALA A 180 9.41 37.31 -8.06
C ALA A 180 9.81 37.11 -6.61
N GLY A 181 10.03 38.18 -5.86
CA GLY A 181 10.17 38.11 -4.39
C GLY A 181 8.93 37.54 -3.71
N LYS A 182 7.73 37.92 -4.16
CA LYS A 182 6.42 37.41 -3.71
C LYS A 182 5.47 37.25 -4.91
N ILE A 183 4.64 36.20 -4.91
CA ILE A 183 3.66 35.94 -5.98
C ILE A 183 2.26 35.70 -5.39
N ARG A 184 1.27 36.40 -5.94
CA ARG A 184 -0.15 36.19 -5.64
C ARG A 184 -0.95 36.03 -6.94
N LEU A 185 -1.82 35.03 -7.00
CA LEU A 185 -2.77 34.82 -8.09
C LEU A 185 -4.18 34.63 -7.54
N VAL A 186 -5.14 35.38 -8.08
CA VAL A 186 -6.57 35.21 -7.82
C VAL A 186 -7.29 35.07 -9.16
N ALA A 187 -7.90 33.91 -9.42
CA ALA A 187 -8.71 33.63 -10.61
C ALA A 187 -10.14 33.29 -10.20
N THR A 188 -11.10 34.15 -10.50
CA THR A 188 -12.44 34.08 -9.90
C THR A 188 -13.50 33.46 -10.80
N GLU A 189 -13.24 33.35 -12.10
CA GLU A 189 -14.25 32.89 -13.07
C GLU A 189 -14.45 31.38 -12.93
N ALA A 190 -15.60 30.97 -12.36
CA ALA A 190 -15.87 29.59 -11.97
C ALA A 190 -15.63 28.58 -13.10
N GLY A 191 -14.86 27.52 -12.88
CA GLY A 191 -14.57 26.51 -13.91
C GLY A 191 -13.56 26.92 -14.99
N VAL A 192 -13.06 28.15 -14.99
CA VAL A 192 -11.88 28.52 -15.80
C VAL A 192 -10.63 28.02 -15.08
N GLY A 193 -9.78 27.27 -15.79
CA GLY A 193 -8.60 26.65 -15.20
C GLY A 193 -7.41 27.60 -15.06
N VAL A 194 -6.37 27.13 -14.39
CA VAL A 194 -5.07 27.79 -14.29
C VAL A 194 -3.99 26.75 -14.59
N ASN A 195 -3.07 27.06 -15.50
CA ASN A 195 -1.92 26.23 -15.84
C ASN A 195 -0.64 27.00 -15.53
N LEU A 196 0.04 26.62 -14.44
CA LEU A 196 1.28 27.27 -14.01
C LEU A 196 2.47 26.35 -14.24
N SER A 197 3.47 26.89 -14.92
CA SER A 197 4.79 26.28 -15.10
C SER A 197 5.88 27.24 -14.64
N ASN A 198 6.97 26.74 -14.06
CA ASN A 198 8.17 27.54 -13.73
C ASN A 198 7.86 28.78 -12.88
N VAL A 199 7.24 28.58 -11.72
CA VAL A 199 6.88 29.66 -10.78
C VAL A 199 7.82 29.64 -9.61
N THR A 200 8.60 30.71 -9.41
CA THR A 200 9.58 30.81 -8.33
C THR A 200 9.39 32.10 -7.54
N SER A 201 9.14 31.96 -6.23
CA SER A 201 9.32 33.05 -5.28
C SER A 201 10.74 32.99 -4.71
N THR A 202 11.44 34.13 -4.67
CA THR A 202 12.84 34.24 -4.21
C THR A 202 12.99 34.79 -2.80
N GLN A 203 11.94 35.34 -2.19
CA GLN A 203 12.03 35.98 -0.87
C GLN A 203 10.90 35.58 0.09
N ARG A 204 9.66 35.39 -0.40
CA ARG A 204 8.46 35.21 0.43
C ARG A 204 7.57 34.08 -0.08
N ASP A 205 6.27 34.23 0.08
CA ASP A 205 5.24 33.23 -0.14
C ASP A 205 4.72 33.26 -1.58
N ILE A 206 4.13 32.14 -1.98
CA ILE A 206 3.27 32.05 -3.16
C ILE A 206 1.85 31.76 -2.66
N SER A 207 0.88 32.60 -3.05
CA SER A 207 -0.54 32.40 -2.76
C SER A 207 -1.35 32.30 -4.05
N LEU A 208 -2.00 31.17 -4.28
CA LEU A 208 -2.78 30.87 -5.48
C LEU A 208 -4.22 30.54 -5.09
N THR A 209 -5.18 31.28 -5.64
CA THR A 209 -6.61 31.02 -5.41
C THR A 209 -7.32 30.99 -6.75
N THR A 210 -8.04 29.91 -7.04
CA THR A 210 -8.83 29.78 -8.26
C THR A 210 -10.23 29.19 -7.97
N ALA A 211 -11.23 29.63 -8.71
CA ALA A 211 -12.57 29.03 -8.72
C ALA A 211 -12.66 27.81 -9.68
N GLY A 212 -11.55 27.42 -10.32
CA GLY A 212 -11.47 26.27 -11.22
C GLY A 212 -10.38 25.27 -10.83
N LYS A 213 -9.94 24.47 -11.81
CA LYS A 213 -8.79 23.56 -11.66
C LYS A 213 -7.49 24.34 -11.75
N ILE A 214 -6.49 24.01 -10.93
CA ILE A 214 -5.12 24.50 -11.05
C ILE A 214 -4.15 23.35 -11.29
N THR A 215 -3.32 23.47 -12.33
CA THR A 215 -2.20 22.58 -12.62
C THR A 215 -0.90 23.28 -12.22
N LEU A 216 -0.05 22.60 -11.44
CA LEU A 216 1.23 23.13 -10.96
C LEU A 216 2.39 22.28 -11.47
N SER A 217 3.27 22.89 -12.25
CA SER A 217 4.49 22.29 -12.79
C SER A 217 5.69 23.15 -12.40
N ASN A 218 6.65 22.61 -11.64
CA ASN A 218 7.86 23.34 -11.20
C ASN A 218 7.54 24.64 -10.45
N VAL A 219 6.98 24.49 -9.25
CA VAL A 219 6.66 25.62 -8.37
C VAL A 219 7.59 25.59 -7.16
N LYS A 220 8.23 26.73 -6.85
CA LYS A 220 9.09 26.90 -5.68
C LYS A 220 8.72 28.17 -4.92
N ALA A 221 8.29 28.03 -3.67
CA ALA A 221 8.10 29.15 -2.75
C ALA A 221 9.26 29.24 -1.75
N GLN A 222 9.86 30.44 -1.58
CA GLN A 222 10.95 30.66 -0.62
C GLN A 222 10.49 30.61 0.85
N THR A 223 9.20 30.77 1.09
CA THR A 223 8.59 30.50 2.40
C THR A 223 7.40 29.57 2.20
N ASP A 224 6.16 30.07 2.28
CA ASP A 224 4.96 29.25 2.20
C ASP A 224 4.42 29.11 0.77
N LEU A 225 3.81 27.97 0.48
CA LEU A 225 2.97 27.77 -0.68
C LEU A 225 1.52 27.51 -0.25
N ASN A 226 0.62 28.45 -0.55
CA ASN A 226 -0.80 28.34 -0.27
C ASN A 226 -1.58 28.23 -1.58
N VAL A 227 -2.27 27.12 -1.80
CA VAL A 227 -3.03 26.84 -3.02
C VAL A 227 -4.46 26.47 -2.65
N SER A 228 -5.43 27.21 -3.18
CA SER A 228 -6.85 26.92 -3.07
C SER A 228 -7.48 26.84 -4.45
N GLY A 229 -8.21 25.77 -4.73
CA GLY A 229 -8.85 25.55 -6.02
C GLY A 229 -10.05 24.61 -5.94
N ARG A 230 -10.77 24.43 -7.05
CA ARG A 230 -11.74 23.33 -7.13
C ARG A 230 -10.99 21.98 -7.18
N ASP A 231 -9.98 21.90 -8.05
CA ASP A 231 -9.07 20.76 -8.16
C ASP A 231 -7.63 21.25 -8.21
N ILE A 232 -6.72 20.56 -7.55
CA ILE A 232 -5.28 20.78 -7.65
C ILE A 232 -4.65 19.55 -8.31
N VAL A 233 -3.88 19.76 -9.38
CA VAL A 233 -3.18 18.70 -10.10
C VAL A 233 -1.69 19.02 -10.16
N THR A 234 -0.86 18.06 -9.79
CA THR A 234 0.60 18.15 -9.94
C THR A 234 1.08 17.00 -10.83
N PRO A 235 1.39 17.25 -12.12
CA PRO A 235 1.67 16.18 -13.07
C PRO A 235 2.98 15.44 -12.76
N ALA A 236 3.11 14.22 -13.29
CA ALA A 236 4.31 13.42 -13.13
C ALA A 236 5.55 14.09 -13.75
N GLY A 237 6.72 13.86 -13.15
CA GLY A 237 7.99 14.40 -13.62
C GLY A 237 8.30 15.85 -13.19
N PHE A 238 7.41 16.50 -12.45
CA PHE A 238 7.61 17.86 -11.95
C PHE A 238 7.88 17.92 -10.44
N SER A 239 8.19 19.12 -9.95
CA SER A 239 8.36 19.40 -8.52
C SER A 239 7.46 20.55 -8.05
N VAL A 240 6.94 20.44 -6.83
CA VAL A 240 6.21 21.50 -6.12
C VAL A 240 6.80 21.62 -4.73
N ARG A 241 7.35 22.78 -4.38
CA ARG A 241 8.19 22.95 -3.20
C ARG A 241 7.89 24.23 -2.43
N ALA A 242 7.82 24.10 -1.11
CA ALA A 242 7.86 25.20 -0.15
C ALA A 242 9.07 25.04 0.78
N GLU A 243 9.83 26.11 1.00
CA GLU A 243 10.93 26.13 1.99
C GLU A 243 10.44 26.34 3.43
N ARG A 244 9.14 26.64 3.62
CA ARG A 244 8.46 26.59 4.92
C ARG A 244 7.20 25.74 4.78
N ASP A 245 6.01 26.31 4.96
CA ASP A 245 4.78 25.53 5.08
C ASP A 245 4.05 25.41 3.74
N MET A 246 3.26 24.35 3.56
CA MET A 246 2.42 24.17 2.37
C MET A 246 0.98 23.88 2.76
N THR A 247 0.05 24.59 2.15
CA THR A 247 -1.39 24.30 2.25
C THR A 247 -1.96 24.08 0.86
N LEU A 248 -2.56 22.92 0.64
CA LEU A 248 -3.32 22.57 -0.56
C LEU A 248 -4.78 22.36 -0.16
N ALA A 249 -5.69 23.23 -0.60
CA ALA A 249 -7.11 23.17 -0.29
C ALA A 249 -7.94 23.02 -1.57
N ALA A 250 -8.65 21.90 -1.73
CA ALA A 250 -9.45 21.63 -2.91
C ALA A 250 -10.58 20.62 -2.67
N THR A 251 -11.46 20.41 -3.65
CA THR A 251 -12.32 19.22 -3.65
C THR A 251 -11.49 17.97 -3.90
N THR A 252 -10.59 18.05 -4.88
CA THR A 252 -9.66 16.97 -5.26
C THR A 252 -8.22 17.47 -5.32
N VAL A 253 -7.29 16.70 -4.76
CA VAL A 253 -5.85 16.83 -4.99
C VAL A 253 -5.36 15.58 -5.72
N ASP A 254 -4.91 15.71 -6.97
CA ASP A 254 -4.27 14.64 -7.77
C ASP A 254 -2.77 14.93 -7.87
N ASN A 255 -2.00 14.30 -6.99
CA ASN A 255 -0.56 14.41 -6.91
C ASN A 255 0.12 13.25 -7.63
N ARG A 256 0.90 13.58 -8.66
CA ARG A 256 1.78 12.65 -9.38
C ARG A 256 3.25 13.10 -9.38
N SER A 257 3.53 14.24 -8.74
CA SER A 257 4.85 14.88 -8.65
C SER A 257 5.52 14.66 -7.30
N SER A 258 6.78 15.10 -7.19
CA SER A 258 7.40 15.33 -5.89
C SER A 258 6.90 16.64 -5.27
N THR A 259 6.06 16.56 -4.24
CA THR A 259 5.46 17.72 -3.56
C THR A 259 5.97 17.80 -2.13
N THR A 260 6.75 18.83 -1.82
CA THR A 260 7.55 18.91 -0.57
C THR A 260 7.39 20.23 0.17
N ALA A 261 7.19 20.17 1.49
CA ALA A 261 7.29 21.29 2.42
C ALA A 261 8.45 21.08 3.41
N HIS A 262 9.30 22.08 3.63
CA HIS A 262 10.39 22.00 4.65
C HIS A 262 9.88 22.28 6.07
N GLY A 263 8.71 22.87 6.20
CA GLY A 263 7.94 22.97 7.42
C GLY A 263 6.80 21.95 7.44
N ASP A 264 5.62 22.42 7.80
CA ASP A 264 4.39 21.66 7.88
C ASP A 264 3.69 21.58 6.51
N MET A 265 2.96 20.49 6.27
CA MET A 265 2.09 20.35 5.10
C MET A 265 0.64 20.04 5.51
N ARG A 266 -0.30 20.77 4.93
CA ARG A 266 -1.74 20.58 5.12
C ARG A 266 -2.38 20.31 3.76
N VAL A 267 -2.97 19.13 3.61
CA VAL A 267 -3.74 18.73 2.43
C VAL A 267 -5.19 18.59 2.84
N PHE A 268 -6.00 19.57 2.44
CA PHE A 268 -7.42 19.67 2.72
C PHE A 268 -8.22 19.33 1.45
N ALA A 269 -8.68 18.09 1.33
CA ALA A 269 -9.52 17.69 0.21
C ALA A 269 -10.46 16.52 0.52
N SER A 270 -11.59 16.49 -0.18
CA SER A 270 -12.52 15.36 -0.11
C SER A 270 -11.94 14.11 -0.79
N THR A 271 -11.11 14.29 -1.81
CA THR A 271 -10.36 13.20 -2.45
C THR A 271 -8.90 13.58 -2.61
N VAL A 272 -7.99 12.74 -2.12
CA VAL A 272 -6.54 12.87 -2.31
C VAL A 272 -6.06 11.63 -3.05
N ARG A 273 -5.51 11.82 -4.25
CA ARG A 273 -4.83 10.77 -5.02
C ARG A 273 -3.36 11.11 -5.08
N ASN A 274 -2.52 10.23 -4.53
CA ASN A 274 -1.08 10.29 -4.62
C ASN A 274 -0.63 9.05 -5.40
N THR A 275 -0.34 9.21 -6.70
CA THR A 275 -0.23 8.06 -7.62
C THR A 275 1.02 8.14 -8.48
N GLY A 276 1.72 7.02 -8.58
CA GLY A 276 2.83 6.82 -9.50
C GLY A 276 4.20 6.84 -8.83
N ASN A 277 5.15 6.17 -9.48
CA ASN A 277 6.52 6.06 -9.01
C ASN A 277 7.20 7.44 -9.09
N GLY A 278 7.53 8.03 -7.95
CA GLY A 278 8.05 9.41 -7.84
C GLY A 278 7.04 10.43 -7.31
N ALA A 279 5.76 10.06 -7.21
CA ALA A 279 4.78 10.89 -6.53
C ALA A 279 5.02 10.87 -5.02
N SER A 280 5.13 12.05 -4.42
CA SER A 280 5.25 12.20 -2.97
C SER A 280 4.46 13.38 -2.43
N LEU A 281 3.84 13.18 -1.27
CA LEU A 281 3.42 14.23 -0.35
C LEU A 281 4.37 14.19 0.83
N HIS A 282 5.32 15.12 0.86
CA HIS A 282 6.44 15.09 1.79
C HIS A 282 6.50 16.36 2.65
N SER A 283 6.51 16.20 3.97
CA SER A 283 6.81 17.27 4.91
C SER A 283 8.08 16.96 5.69
N HIS A 284 8.88 17.97 6.02
CA HIS A 284 9.98 17.76 6.97
C HIS A 284 9.47 17.66 8.40
N LYS A 285 8.44 18.43 8.76
CA LYS A 285 7.78 18.44 10.07
C LYS A 285 6.50 17.61 10.03
N ASN A 286 5.33 18.22 10.20
CA ASN A 286 4.06 17.51 10.34
C ASN A 286 3.26 17.52 9.03
N LEU A 287 2.49 16.46 8.80
CA LEU A 287 1.62 16.33 7.63
C LEU A 287 0.20 15.96 8.05
N TRP A 288 -0.77 16.76 7.61
CA TRP A 288 -2.20 16.47 7.75
C TRP A 288 -2.82 16.20 6.38
N VAL A 289 -3.53 15.08 6.25
CA VAL A 289 -4.38 14.76 5.09
C VAL A 289 -5.81 14.50 5.56
N GLN A 290 -6.70 15.45 5.31
CA GLN A 290 -8.08 15.44 5.81
C GLN A 290 -8.98 16.27 4.88
N LYS A 291 -10.29 16.34 5.12
CA LYS A 291 -11.21 17.09 4.24
C LYS A 291 -11.01 18.59 4.33
N ASP A 292 -10.88 19.10 5.55
CA ASP A 292 -10.87 20.53 5.88
C ASP A 292 -10.14 20.78 7.20
N ALA A 293 -10.00 22.04 7.59
CA ALA A 293 -9.29 22.45 8.80
C ALA A 293 -10.01 22.04 10.10
N GLN A 294 -11.29 21.65 10.04
CA GLN A 294 -12.08 21.21 11.20
C GLN A 294 -11.79 19.75 11.59
N GLY A 295 -11.03 19.02 10.77
CA GLY A 295 -10.71 17.62 11.02
C GLY A 295 -11.77 16.65 10.50
N ASN A 296 -12.62 17.08 9.56
CA ASN A 296 -13.55 16.16 8.91
C ASN A 296 -12.79 15.15 8.03
N LYS A 297 -13.32 13.93 7.96
CA LYS A 297 -12.74 12.85 7.14
C LYS A 297 -12.84 13.15 5.65
N ALA A 298 -11.74 12.98 4.92
CA ALA A 298 -11.77 12.91 3.47
C ALA A 298 -12.58 11.69 3.02
N THR A 299 -13.28 11.73 1.89
CA THR A 299 -13.97 10.54 1.38
C THR A 299 -12.98 9.47 0.93
N LEU A 300 -11.88 9.87 0.29
CA LEU A 300 -10.86 8.95 -0.20
C LEU A 300 -9.46 9.57 -0.06
N VAL A 301 -8.55 8.78 0.52
CA VAL A 301 -7.11 8.98 0.38
C VAL A 301 -6.53 7.73 -0.29
N GLU A 302 -5.99 7.91 -1.49
CA GLU A 302 -5.39 6.84 -2.28
C GLU A 302 -3.90 7.11 -2.43
N ASN A 303 -3.08 6.22 -1.88
CA ASN A 303 -1.62 6.21 -2.01
C ASN A 303 -1.23 4.98 -2.83
N ARG A 304 -0.92 5.19 -4.11
CA ARG A 304 -0.81 4.13 -5.11
C ARG A 304 0.57 4.13 -5.76
N SER A 305 1.42 3.19 -5.33
CA SER A 305 2.87 3.17 -5.65
C SER A 305 3.60 4.48 -5.41
N ALA A 306 3.13 5.25 -4.44
CA ALA A 306 3.60 6.58 -4.10
C ALA A 306 3.99 6.68 -2.62
N ARG A 307 4.43 7.86 -2.19
CA ARG A 307 4.93 8.10 -0.83
C ARG A 307 4.19 9.24 -0.13
N ILE A 308 3.72 8.99 1.09
CA ILE A 308 3.27 10.03 2.02
C ILE A 308 4.24 9.99 3.21
N GLN A 309 4.97 11.07 3.47
CA GLN A 309 6.09 11.02 4.42
C GLN A 309 6.30 12.30 5.23
N THR A 310 6.59 12.13 6.52
CA THR A 310 7.27 13.13 7.35
C THR A 310 8.71 12.73 7.70
N ASN A 311 9.62 13.70 7.92
CA ASN A 311 10.99 13.38 8.38
C ASN A 311 11.11 13.36 9.90
N THR A 312 10.54 14.35 10.59
CA THR A 312 10.71 14.48 12.06
C THR A 312 9.40 14.67 12.82
N GLY A 313 8.30 15.05 12.15
CA GLY A 313 7.02 15.31 12.79
C GLY A 313 5.99 14.19 12.63
N ASP A 314 4.78 14.47 13.08
CA ASP A 314 3.66 13.54 13.05
C ASP A 314 2.98 13.52 11.68
N LEU A 315 2.39 12.38 11.34
CA LEU A 315 1.60 12.19 10.14
C LEU A 315 0.17 11.83 10.56
N ILE A 316 -0.80 12.62 10.11
CA ILE A 316 -2.22 12.43 10.41
C ILE A 316 -2.99 12.26 9.11
N ILE A 317 -3.76 11.16 9.00
CA ILE A 317 -4.70 10.94 7.89
C ILE A 317 -6.09 10.66 8.47
N LEU A 318 -7.06 11.48 8.07
CA LEU A 318 -8.47 11.32 8.42
C LEU A 318 -9.27 11.04 7.15
N SER A 319 -9.84 9.84 7.01
CA SER A 319 -10.61 9.49 5.81
C SER A 319 -11.75 8.48 6.05
N GLU A 320 -12.67 8.36 5.11
CA GLU A 320 -13.58 7.21 5.05
C GLU A 320 -12.81 6.01 4.51
N THR A 321 -12.16 6.14 3.36
CA THR A 321 -11.32 5.08 2.78
C THR A 321 -9.87 5.53 2.68
N LEU A 322 -8.94 4.69 3.15
CA LEU A 322 -7.50 4.82 2.92
C LEU A 322 -6.96 3.57 2.22
N ASN A 323 -6.50 3.76 0.99
CA ASN A 323 -5.87 2.71 0.19
C ASN A 323 -4.37 2.97 0.10
N ASN A 324 -3.57 2.14 0.74
CA ASN A 324 -2.11 2.10 0.57
C ASN A 324 -1.74 0.84 -0.21
N ILE A 325 -1.65 0.98 -1.54
CA ILE A 325 -1.64 -0.15 -2.47
C ILE A 325 -0.64 0.04 -3.61
N ARG A 326 -0.33 -1.03 -4.33
CA ARG A 326 0.41 -0.94 -5.59
C ARG A 326 -0.49 -0.49 -6.74
N ASP A 327 0.07 0.31 -7.65
CA ASP A 327 -0.57 0.75 -8.88
C ASP A 327 -0.81 -0.40 -9.88
N VAL A 328 0.15 -1.30 -10.00
CA VAL A 328 0.02 -2.50 -10.79
C VAL A 328 0.35 -3.66 -9.88
N LEU A 329 -0.58 -4.61 -9.77
CA LEU A 329 -0.40 -5.83 -9.02
C LEU A 329 -1.32 -6.89 -9.61
N THR A 330 -0.76 -7.74 -10.47
CA THR A 330 -1.50 -8.81 -11.14
C THR A 330 -0.86 -10.15 -10.85
N TYR A 331 -1.73 -11.13 -10.60
CA TYR A 331 -1.37 -12.51 -10.36
C TYR A 331 -2.10 -13.39 -11.36
N GLU A 332 -1.40 -14.40 -11.88
CA GLU A 332 -1.97 -15.33 -12.84
C GLU A 332 -1.48 -16.76 -12.59
N TRP A 333 -2.35 -17.71 -12.90
CA TRP A 333 -1.97 -19.11 -13.03
C TRP A 333 -1.43 -19.37 -14.44
N LYS A 334 -0.25 -19.97 -14.52
CA LYS A 334 0.35 -20.45 -15.75
C LYS A 334 0.45 -21.97 -15.72
N ASP A 335 -0.19 -22.62 -16.68
CA ASP A 335 0.01 -24.06 -16.90
C ASP A 335 1.45 -24.31 -17.38
N ILE A 336 2.12 -25.27 -16.75
CA ILE A 336 3.43 -25.75 -17.16
C ILE A 336 3.22 -27.12 -17.81
N SER A 337 3.70 -27.25 -19.05
CA SER A 337 3.61 -28.52 -19.78
C SER A 337 4.55 -29.56 -19.17
N PRO A 338 4.07 -30.78 -18.89
CA PRO A 338 4.93 -31.86 -18.46
C PRO A 338 5.98 -32.18 -19.53
N ASN A 339 7.21 -32.46 -19.11
CA ASN A 339 8.38 -32.54 -19.99
C ASN A 339 9.08 -33.90 -20.00
N SER A 340 8.65 -34.85 -19.17
CA SER A 340 9.28 -36.15 -19.01
C SER A 340 8.36 -37.28 -19.47
N THR A 341 8.95 -38.28 -20.11
CA THR A 341 8.37 -39.60 -20.36
C THR A 341 9.09 -40.69 -19.55
N ALA A 342 9.99 -40.30 -18.63
CA ALA A 342 10.81 -41.23 -17.87
C ALA A 342 9.94 -42.06 -16.92
N PHE A 343 9.88 -43.36 -17.19
CA PHE A 343 9.10 -44.34 -16.44
C PHE A 343 10.03 -45.44 -15.94
N VAL A 344 10.04 -45.71 -14.64
CA VAL A 344 10.76 -46.85 -14.06
C VAL A 344 9.76 -47.95 -13.78
N ASN A 345 9.90 -49.06 -14.52
CA ASN A 345 9.10 -50.25 -14.35
C ASN A 345 9.82 -51.35 -13.54
N LEU A 346 9.06 -52.37 -13.17
CA LEU A 346 9.41 -53.64 -12.53
C LEU A 346 10.49 -54.42 -13.32
N PRO A 347 11.19 -55.37 -12.67
CA PRO A 347 12.46 -55.92 -13.14
C PRO A 347 12.29 -56.92 -14.30
N GLN A 348 12.21 -56.48 -15.55
CA GLN A 348 12.52 -57.29 -16.75
C GLN A 348 13.10 -56.45 -17.91
N TYR A 349 14.00 -57.09 -18.67
CA TYR A 349 14.83 -56.56 -19.76
C TYR A 349 14.07 -56.16 -21.06
N ARG A 350 13.06 -55.29 -21.00
CA ARG A 350 12.31 -54.81 -22.19
C ARG A 350 12.14 -53.28 -22.21
N THR A 351 12.05 -52.69 -23.40
CA THR A 351 11.75 -51.25 -23.57
C THR A 351 10.24 -51.03 -23.44
N ILE A 352 9.81 -50.45 -22.32
CA ILE A 352 8.39 -50.26 -22.01
C ILE A 352 8.05 -48.79 -22.18
N SER A 353 7.08 -48.50 -23.04
CA SER A 353 6.57 -47.15 -23.25
C SER A 353 5.21 -46.98 -22.57
N ALA A 354 5.00 -45.82 -21.96
CA ALA A 354 3.76 -45.51 -21.25
C ALA A 354 2.88 -44.55 -22.04
N ILE A 355 1.57 -44.81 -22.03
CA ILE A 355 0.57 -44.00 -22.71
C ILE A 355 -0.43 -43.46 -21.70
N ARG A 356 -0.72 -42.15 -21.76
CA ARG A 356 -1.79 -41.53 -20.96
C ARG A 356 -3.09 -41.52 -21.78
N HIS A 357 -4.15 -42.16 -21.28
CA HIS A 357 -5.48 -42.14 -21.90
C HIS A 357 -6.30 -40.90 -21.50
N ALA A 358 -7.35 -40.60 -22.27
CA ALA A 358 -8.28 -39.50 -22.01
C ALA A 358 -8.95 -39.58 -20.62
N SER A 359 -9.12 -40.78 -20.06
CA SER A 359 -9.62 -41.01 -18.69
C SER A 359 -8.57 -40.79 -17.59
N GLY A 360 -7.34 -40.44 -17.94
CA GLY A 360 -6.24 -40.24 -17.00
C GLY A 360 -5.47 -41.50 -16.60
N ASN A 361 -5.91 -42.69 -17.04
CA ASN A 361 -5.22 -43.97 -16.85
C ASN A 361 -3.85 -43.98 -17.54
N ILE A 362 -2.92 -44.74 -16.99
CA ILE A 362 -1.60 -44.99 -17.59
C ILE A 362 -1.57 -46.43 -18.08
N THR A 363 -1.33 -46.62 -19.37
CA THR A 363 -1.21 -47.94 -19.98
C THR A 363 0.22 -48.16 -20.45
N LEU A 364 0.85 -49.21 -19.96
CA LEU A 364 2.18 -49.63 -20.41
C LEU A 364 2.04 -50.63 -21.55
N ALA A 365 2.72 -50.39 -22.66
CA ALA A 365 2.82 -51.37 -23.75
C ALA A 365 4.20 -52.03 -23.73
N ASP A 366 4.22 -53.36 -23.77
CA ASP A 366 5.44 -54.14 -23.97
C ASP A 366 5.81 -54.11 -25.45
N VAL A 367 6.78 -53.28 -25.83
CA VAL A 367 7.18 -53.09 -27.23
C VAL A 367 8.60 -53.58 -27.44
N ILE A 368 8.77 -54.54 -28.34
CA ILE A 368 10.08 -55.09 -28.70
C ILE A 368 10.72 -54.16 -29.74
N TYR A 369 11.78 -53.44 -29.36
CA TYR A 369 12.65 -52.63 -30.23
C TYR A 369 11.91 -51.75 -31.24
N TRP A 370 11.39 -50.61 -30.78
CA TRP A 370 10.78 -49.63 -31.66
C TRP A 370 10.95 -48.19 -31.12
N ASP A 371 11.28 -47.25 -31.99
CA ASP A 371 11.38 -45.80 -31.73
C ASP A 371 10.00 -45.11 -31.83
N ALA A 372 8.96 -45.67 -31.19
CA ALA A 372 7.69 -44.94 -31.08
C ALA A 372 7.74 -44.07 -29.85
N THR A 373 7.56 -42.78 -30.07
CA THR A 373 7.06 -41.83 -29.08
C THR A 373 5.61 -42.15 -28.71
N LEU A 374 5.40 -43.27 -28.02
CA LEU A 374 4.13 -43.60 -27.36
C LEU A 374 3.94 -42.63 -26.18
N GLY A 375 2.85 -41.88 -26.23
CA GLY A 375 2.75 -40.56 -25.60
C GLY A 375 2.10 -40.51 -24.22
N GLY A 376 2.62 -39.64 -23.36
CA GLY A 376 2.04 -39.32 -22.06
C GLY A 376 3.13 -38.68 -21.22
N LYS A 377 3.07 -37.37 -21.00
CA LYS A 377 4.12 -36.68 -20.25
C LYS A 377 3.70 -36.48 -18.79
N TRP A 378 4.69 -36.40 -17.91
CA TRP A 378 4.58 -36.04 -16.50
C TRP A 378 5.83 -35.23 -16.10
N PHE A 379 5.88 -34.80 -14.84
CA PHE A 379 7.07 -34.19 -14.27
C PHE A 379 7.91 -35.23 -13.52
N GLY A 380 9.23 -35.17 -13.71
CA GLY A 380 10.15 -36.12 -13.08
C GLY A 380 9.99 -37.55 -13.61
N THR A 381 10.20 -38.53 -12.75
CA THR A 381 10.13 -39.95 -13.10
C THR A 381 8.89 -40.59 -12.48
N ALA A 382 8.08 -41.27 -13.28
CA ALA A 382 7.01 -42.12 -12.76
C ALA A 382 7.62 -43.46 -12.35
N ASN A 383 7.60 -43.78 -11.05
CA ASN A 383 8.21 -44.99 -10.52
C ASN A 383 7.25 -45.75 -9.59
N PHE A 384 6.51 -46.69 -10.16
CA PHE A 384 5.55 -47.50 -9.41
C PHE A 384 6.17 -48.53 -8.46
N ASN A 385 7.50 -48.75 -8.53
CA ASN A 385 8.20 -49.52 -7.51
C ASN A 385 8.32 -48.73 -6.20
N GLN A 386 8.31 -47.39 -6.25
CA GLN A 386 8.53 -46.52 -5.10
C GLN A 386 7.28 -45.78 -4.61
N SER A 387 6.36 -45.42 -5.51
CA SER A 387 5.14 -44.67 -5.17
C SER A 387 4.04 -44.93 -6.19
N ASN A 388 2.77 -44.91 -5.77
CA ASN A 388 1.62 -44.97 -6.66
C ASN A 388 1.23 -43.60 -7.24
N LEU A 389 1.99 -42.54 -6.96
CA LEU A 389 1.72 -41.17 -7.38
C LEU A 389 2.60 -40.77 -8.57
N VAL A 390 2.00 -40.13 -9.57
CA VAL A 390 2.71 -39.50 -10.70
C VAL A 390 2.33 -38.03 -10.75
N ASN A 391 3.31 -37.13 -10.92
CA ASN A 391 3.02 -35.70 -11.09
C ASN A 391 2.54 -35.42 -12.51
N THR A 392 1.23 -35.32 -12.69
CA THR A 392 0.60 -35.28 -13.99
C THR A 392 0.34 -33.87 -14.51
N ALA A 393 0.29 -32.87 -13.64
CA ALA A 393 0.09 -31.49 -14.02
C ALA A 393 0.76 -30.53 -13.03
N ARG A 394 1.19 -29.38 -13.52
CA ARG A 394 1.80 -28.31 -12.72
C ARG A 394 1.25 -26.97 -13.17
N LYS A 395 0.84 -26.16 -12.19
CA LYS A 395 0.50 -24.75 -12.41
C LYS A 395 1.40 -23.88 -11.56
N GLU A 396 1.93 -22.83 -12.14
CA GLU A 396 2.68 -21.78 -11.44
C GLU A 396 1.76 -20.60 -11.18
N TYR A 397 1.60 -20.19 -9.92
CA TYR A 397 0.95 -18.93 -9.57
C TYR A 397 2.04 -17.87 -9.41
N ARG A 398 2.06 -16.92 -10.34
CA ARG A 398 3.13 -15.93 -10.43
C ARG A 398 2.56 -14.52 -10.48
N ARG A 399 3.37 -13.59 -10.01
CA ARG A 399 3.11 -12.16 -10.19
C ARG A 399 3.56 -11.75 -11.60
N THR A 400 2.63 -11.34 -12.45
CA THR A 400 2.90 -11.05 -13.87
C THR A 400 3.28 -9.61 -14.12
N ALA A 401 2.72 -8.67 -13.34
CA ALA A 401 3.10 -7.27 -13.35
C ALA A 401 3.06 -6.70 -11.94
N THR A 402 4.06 -5.88 -11.60
CA THR A 402 4.10 -5.19 -10.30
C THR A 402 4.77 -3.83 -10.42
N SER A 403 4.15 -2.81 -9.83
CA SER A 403 4.78 -1.52 -9.58
C SER A 403 5.38 -1.48 -8.17
N SER A 404 6.14 -0.42 -7.85
CA SER A 404 6.72 -0.21 -6.52
C SER A 404 5.66 -0.25 -5.40
N ALA A 405 6.04 -0.71 -4.20
CA ALA A 405 5.18 -0.62 -3.02
C ALA A 405 4.79 0.84 -2.73
N ALA A 406 3.56 1.07 -2.30
CA ALA A 406 3.21 2.35 -1.69
C ALA A 406 3.80 2.43 -0.27
N SER A 407 4.08 3.65 0.19
CA SER A 407 4.59 3.88 1.54
C SER A 407 3.95 5.07 2.24
N ILE A 408 3.56 4.88 3.50
CA ILE A 408 3.18 5.92 4.44
C ILE A 408 4.19 5.86 5.60
N GLN A 409 4.91 6.94 5.86
CA GLN A 409 6.04 6.94 6.79
C GLN A 409 6.04 8.19 7.66
N ALA A 410 5.96 8.01 8.98
CA ALA A 410 6.06 9.11 9.93
C ALA A 410 7.43 9.19 10.59
N GLY A 411 7.99 10.40 10.61
CA GLY A 411 9.22 10.74 11.32
C GLY A 411 9.11 10.65 12.83
N ARG A 412 7.89 10.79 13.39
CA ARG A 412 7.57 10.62 14.80
C ARG A 412 6.40 9.65 15.01
N ASN A 413 5.17 10.15 15.14
CA ASN A 413 3.98 9.32 15.28
C ASN A 413 3.12 9.35 14.02
N ALA A 414 2.40 8.26 13.75
CA ALA A 414 1.39 8.20 12.70
C ALA A 414 0.00 7.94 13.31
N TYR A 415 -0.97 8.78 12.97
CA TYR A 415 -2.37 8.66 13.39
C TYR A 415 -3.26 8.54 12.15
N LEU A 416 -3.70 7.32 11.85
CA LEU A 416 -4.60 7.04 10.72
C LEU A 416 -5.99 6.70 11.27
N ASN A 417 -6.93 7.65 11.17
CA ASN A 417 -8.32 7.43 11.55
C ASN A 417 -9.15 7.29 10.28
N THR A 418 -9.46 6.04 9.93
CA THR A 418 -10.10 5.71 8.67
C THR A 418 -11.30 4.80 8.88
N THR A 419 -12.38 4.93 8.12
CA THR A 419 -13.49 3.96 8.24
C THR A 419 -13.05 2.59 7.71
N HIS A 420 -12.37 2.58 6.56
CA HIS A 420 -11.80 1.41 5.92
C HIS A 420 -10.31 1.65 5.59
N LEU A 421 -9.43 0.79 6.12
CA LEU A 421 -8.00 0.80 5.82
C LEU A 421 -7.62 -0.43 5.01
N THR A 422 -6.98 -0.25 3.87
CA THR A 422 -6.33 -1.34 3.12
C THR A 422 -4.84 -1.04 2.98
N ASN A 423 -4.00 -1.96 3.45
CA ASN A 423 -2.58 -1.99 3.17
C ASN A 423 -2.27 -3.27 2.37
N ASN A 424 -2.02 -3.13 1.07
CA ASN A 424 -1.83 -4.28 0.16
C ASN A 424 -0.41 -4.28 -0.43
N GLU A 425 0.39 -5.26 -0.02
CA GLU A 425 1.81 -5.43 -0.39
C GLU A 425 2.61 -4.12 -0.32
N SER A 426 2.32 -3.32 0.71
CA SER A 426 2.75 -1.94 0.90
C SER A 426 3.13 -1.67 2.36
N LEU A 427 3.71 -0.49 2.61
CA LEU A 427 4.38 -0.16 3.87
C LEU A 427 3.63 0.95 4.62
N ILE A 428 3.43 0.75 5.93
CA ILE A 428 3.03 1.82 6.86
C ILE A 428 4.00 1.80 8.04
N LYS A 429 4.68 2.92 8.32
CA LYS A 429 5.72 2.99 9.35
C LYS A 429 5.64 4.27 10.19
N ALA A 430 6.04 4.18 11.45
CA ALA A 430 6.30 5.30 12.33
C ALA A 430 7.56 5.06 13.17
N ASN A 431 8.36 6.09 13.41
CA ASN A 431 9.56 5.96 14.25
C ASN A 431 9.23 5.80 15.74
N GLN A 432 8.08 6.30 16.19
CA GLN A 432 7.55 6.12 17.55
C GLN A 432 6.25 5.33 17.46
N ASP A 433 5.10 5.94 17.70
CA ASP A 433 3.82 5.24 17.76
C ASP A 433 3.10 5.22 16.41
N LEU A 434 2.52 4.07 16.05
CA LEU A 434 1.63 3.88 14.92
C LEU A 434 0.24 3.56 15.44
N ILE A 435 -0.71 4.48 15.27
CA ILE A 435 -2.08 4.35 15.74
C ILE A 435 -3.02 4.33 14.53
N LEU A 436 -3.74 3.23 14.39
CA LEU A 436 -4.70 2.94 13.32
C LEU A 436 -6.07 2.76 13.97
N THR A 437 -7.07 3.52 13.53
CA THR A 437 -8.43 3.42 14.10
C THR A 437 -9.50 3.39 13.01
N GLY A 438 -10.60 2.67 13.23
CA GLY A 438 -11.65 2.56 12.21
C GLY A 438 -12.78 1.56 12.40
N LYS A 439 -13.35 1.10 11.28
CA LYS A 439 -14.28 -0.04 11.24
C LYS A 439 -13.61 -1.32 10.77
N THR A 440 -12.97 -1.28 9.60
CA THR A 440 -12.31 -2.46 9.02
C THR A 440 -10.87 -2.18 8.60
N PHE A 441 -9.97 -3.13 8.88
CA PHE A 441 -8.59 -3.09 8.44
C PHE A 441 -8.21 -4.37 7.69
N ASN A 442 -7.75 -4.22 6.44
CA ASN A 442 -7.23 -5.29 5.61
C ASN A 442 -5.71 -5.14 5.45
N HIS A 443 -4.94 -6.11 5.95
CA HIS A 443 -3.49 -6.19 5.82
C HIS A 443 -3.10 -7.37 4.92
N ILE A 444 -2.75 -7.08 3.65
CA ILE A 444 -2.72 -8.10 2.61
C ILE A 444 -1.29 -8.31 2.12
N SER A 445 -0.73 -9.47 2.43
CA SER A 445 0.50 -9.96 1.80
C SER A 445 0.14 -10.85 0.59
N GLY A 446 0.96 -10.81 -0.44
CA GLY A 446 0.82 -11.67 -1.62
C GLY A 446 1.67 -12.94 -1.52
N ILE A 447 1.22 -14.02 -2.12
CA ILE A 447 1.99 -15.26 -2.26
C ILE A 447 2.12 -15.65 -3.75
N THR A 448 3.28 -16.17 -4.13
CA THR A 448 3.48 -16.95 -5.36
C THR A 448 3.97 -18.35 -5.02
N GLY A 449 3.87 -19.28 -5.96
CA GLY A 449 4.34 -20.65 -5.77
C GLY A 449 3.86 -21.57 -6.88
N THR A 450 4.11 -22.87 -6.71
CA THR A 450 3.75 -23.88 -7.71
C THR A 450 2.78 -24.89 -7.10
N ARG A 451 1.66 -25.14 -7.79
CA ARG A 451 0.75 -26.24 -7.48
C ARG A 451 1.04 -27.42 -8.39
N ASP A 452 1.50 -28.52 -7.80
CA ASP A 452 1.58 -29.82 -8.47
C ASP A 452 0.30 -30.61 -8.23
N THR A 453 -0.17 -31.29 -9.27
CA THR A 453 -1.26 -32.27 -9.21
C THR A 453 -0.70 -33.66 -9.46
N TRP A 454 -0.82 -34.51 -8.44
CA TRP A 454 -0.35 -35.88 -8.43
C TRP A 454 -1.54 -36.81 -8.60
N SER A 455 -1.60 -37.52 -9.73
CA SER A 455 -2.59 -38.57 -9.92
C SER A 455 -2.13 -39.84 -9.21
N SER A 456 -3.00 -40.44 -8.40
CA SER A 456 -2.76 -41.76 -7.80
C SER A 456 -3.27 -42.86 -8.70
N TYR A 457 -2.55 -43.99 -8.72
CA TYR A 457 -2.87 -45.13 -9.57
C TYR A 457 -2.98 -46.43 -8.75
N ASN A 458 -3.82 -47.35 -9.20
CA ASN A 458 -3.88 -48.70 -8.64
C ASN A 458 -2.65 -49.49 -9.11
N THR A 459 -1.71 -49.72 -8.20
CA THR A 459 -0.47 -50.48 -8.46
C THR A 459 -0.50 -51.89 -7.86
N ALA A 460 -1.67 -52.40 -7.43
CA ALA A 460 -1.82 -53.75 -6.89
C ALA A 460 -1.56 -54.83 -7.96
N TYR A 461 -1.85 -54.52 -9.23
CA TYR A 461 -1.66 -55.40 -10.38
C TYR A 461 -0.23 -55.27 -10.94
N ARG A 462 0.77 -55.72 -10.16
CA ARG A 462 2.18 -55.70 -10.59
C ARG A 462 2.50 -56.96 -11.40
N PRO A 463 3.09 -56.89 -12.60
CA PRO A 463 3.75 -58.04 -13.20
C PRO A 463 4.89 -58.50 -12.28
N SER A 464 4.70 -59.66 -11.64
CA SER A 464 5.61 -60.30 -10.68
C SER A 464 6.18 -61.57 -11.30
N ASN A 465 7.40 -61.95 -10.92
CA ASN A 465 8.02 -63.22 -11.31
C ASN A 465 7.36 -64.44 -10.66
N THR A 466 6.55 -64.23 -9.63
CA THR A 466 5.63 -65.22 -9.04
C THR A 466 4.21 -64.86 -9.42
N ALA A 467 3.40 -65.86 -9.77
CA ALA A 467 2.05 -65.75 -10.31
C ALA A 467 1.27 -64.54 -9.74
N SER A 468 1.18 -63.48 -10.53
CA SER A 468 0.36 -62.31 -10.22
C SER A 468 -1.10 -62.65 -10.57
N PRO A 469 -2.10 -62.18 -9.80
CA PRO A 469 -3.49 -62.28 -10.23
C PRO A 469 -3.63 -61.72 -11.65
N ALA A 470 -4.42 -62.40 -12.48
CA ALA A 470 -4.54 -62.09 -13.90
C ALA A 470 -4.83 -60.61 -14.13
N VAL A 471 -3.83 -59.87 -14.62
CA VAL A 471 -4.05 -58.53 -15.18
C VAL A 471 -5.01 -58.73 -16.37
N PRO A 472 -6.08 -57.94 -16.53
CA PRO A 472 -6.92 -58.03 -17.72
C PRO A 472 -6.05 -57.85 -18.96
N GLU A 473 -5.87 -58.92 -19.73
CA GLU A 473 -4.95 -58.95 -20.86
C GLU A 473 -5.59 -58.16 -22.00
N SER A 474 -5.26 -56.87 -22.06
CA SER A 474 -5.58 -55.99 -23.17
C SER A 474 -4.45 -56.00 -24.20
N GLN A 475 -4.78 -55.91 -25.48
CA GLN A 475 -3.81 -55.81 -26.56
C GLN A 475 -3.92 -54.44 -27.24
N LEU A 476 -2.77 -53.88 -27.60
CA LEU A 476 -2.70 -52.65 -28.38
C LEU A 476 -1.93 -52.93 -29.67
N THR A 477 -2.56 -52.62 -30.80
CA THR A 477 -1.92 -52.73 -32.10
C THR A 477 -1.09 -51.49 -32.38
N ILE A 478 0.23 -51.67 -32.53
CA ILE A 478 1.17 -50.61 -32.91
C ILE A 478 1.88 -51.06 -34.17
N ALA A 479 1.80 -50.27 -35.24
CA ALA A 479 2.39 -50.59 -36.55
C ALA A 479 2.06 -52.02 -37.06
N GLY A 480 0.82 -52.48 -36.83
CA GLY A 480 0.35 -53.81 -37.26
C GLY A 480 0.74 -54.98 -36.35
N LYS A 481 1.51 -54.77 -35.27
CA LYS A 481 1.85 -55.81 -34.28
C LYS A 481 1.01 -55.66 -33.01
N GLN A 482 0.50 -56.78 -32.48
CA GLN A 482 -0.18 -56.81 -31.18
C GLN A 482 0.83 -56.82 -30.05
N ASN A 483 0.75 -55.83 -29.16
CA ASN A 483 1.58 -55.73 -27.97
C ASN A 483 0.70 -55.92 -26.73
N LYS A 484 1.22 -56.62 -25.71
CA LYS A 484 0.53 -56.76 -24.43
C LYS A 484 0.51 -55.41 -23.72
N THR A 485 -0.64 -55.04 -23.15
CA THR A 485 -0.78 -53.80 -22.39
C THR A 485 -1.23 -54.01 -20.95
N TYR A 486 -0.64 -53.22 -20.06
CA TYR A 486 -0.91 -53.20 -18.62
C TYR A 486 -1.48 -51.84 -18.24
N THR A 487 -2.74 -51.78 -17.83
CA THR A 487 -3.43 -50.53 -17.51
C THR A 487 -3.47 -50.28 -16.01
N PHE A 488 -2.83 -49.20 -15.58
CA PHE A 488 -2.92 -48.65 -14.24
C PHE A 488 -4.09 -47.67 -14.19
N GLN A 489 -5.13 -48.05 -13.46
CA GLN A 489 -6.32 -47.22 -13.29
C GLN A 489 -6.02 -46.05 -12.35
N LYS A 490 -6.40 -44.83 -12.75
CA LYS A 490 -6.33 -43.66 -11.87
C LYS A 490 -7.37 -43.78 -10.76
N THR A 491 -6.94 -43.64 -9.51
CA THR A 491 -7.78 -43.81 -8.32
C THR A 491 -8.12 -42.49 -7.62
N GLY A 492 -7.40 -41.41 -7.92
CA GLY A 492 -7.58 -40.13 -7.25
C GLY A 492 -6.54 -39.08 -7.64
N GLU A 493 -6.63 -37.93 -6.98
CA GLU A 493 -5.70 -36.81 -7.15
C GLU A 493 -5.32 -36.19 -5.82
N ILE A 494 -4.06 -35.77 -5.73
CA ILE A 494 -3.49 -35.07 -4.58
C ILE A 494 -2.80 -33.82 -5.10
N ASN A 495 -3.08 -32.67 -4.48
CA ASN A 495 -2.39 -31.43 -4.79
C ASN A 495 -1.32 -31.12 -3.74
N SER A 496 -0.18 -30.61 -4.20
CA SER A 496 0.87 -30.09 -3.33
C SER A 496 1.28 -28.68 -3.73
N TRP A 497 1.46 -27.80 -2.76
CA TRP A 497 1.97 -26.45 -2.95
C TRP A 497 3.46 -26.39 -2.63
N LYS A 498 4.26 -25.93 -3.59
CA LYS A 498 5.72 -25.96 -3.53
C LYS A 498 6.34 -24.61 -3.84
N ASN A 499 7.56 -24.41 -3.31
CA ASN A 499 8.36 -23.20 -3.50
C ASN A 499 7.59 -21.90 -3.27
N PRO A 500 6.87 -21.75 -2.14
CA PRO A 500 6.12 -20.54 -1.90
C PRO A 500 7.07 -19.35 -1.67
N THR A 501 6.73 -18.18 -2.20
CA THR A 501 7.41 -16.92 -1.88
C THR A 501 6.39 -15.85 -1.51
N ILE A 502 6.76 -14.98 -0.58
CA ILE A 502 5.87 -13.96 -0.02
C ILE A 502 6.30 -12.55 -0.45
N SER A 503 5.30 -11.74 -0.79
CA SER A 503 5.41 -10.31 -1.00
C SER A 503 4.70 -9.61 0.15
N PRO A 504 5.43 -9.11 1.15
CA PRO A 504 4.82 -8.70 2.40
C PRO A 504 4.12 -7.33 2.30
N ALA A 505 2.99 -7.22 2.99
CA ALA A 505 2.59 -5.95 3.58
C ALA A 505 3.30 -5.78 4.93
N ILE A 506 3.68 -4.54 5.28
CA ILE A 506 4.46 -4.27 6.50
C ILE A 506 3.83 -3.13 7.29
N LEU A 507 3.65 -3.37 8.59
CA LEU A 507 3.47 -2.34 9.61
C LEU A 507 4.70 -2.30 10.53
N SER A 508 5.20 -1.11 10.84
CA SER A 508 6.35 -0.98 11.75
C SER A 508 6.24 0.27 12.62
N ALA A 509 6.47 0.12 13.92
CA ALA A 509 6.55 1.19 14.90
C ALA A 509 7.83 1.04 15.72
N GLY A 510 8.48 2.13 16.12
CA GLY A 510 9.57 2.05 17.12
C GLY A 510 9.05 1.95 18.55
N GLY A 511 7.87 2.50 18.80
CA GLY A 511 7.11 2.44 20.04
C GLY A 511 5.95 1.45 19.95
N ASN A 512 4.72 1.92 20.13
CA ASN A 512 3.52 1.09 20.12
C ASN A 512 2.92 1.03 18.71
N LEU A 513 2.45 -0.15 18.32
CA LEU A 513 1.54 -0.33 17.19
C LEU A 513 0.16 -0.65 17.76
N VAL A 514 -0.78 0.27 17.58
CA VAL A 514 -2.18 0.12 18.01
C VAL A 514 -3.07 0.11 16.78
N ALA A 515 -3.86 -0.95 16.61
CA ALA A 515 -4.92 -1.02 15.62
C ALA A 515 -6.26 -1.28 16.32
N ASP A 516 -7.14 -0.28 16.38
CA ASP A 516 -8.47 -0.38 17.01
C ASP A 516 -9.59 -0.20 15.96
N PHE A 517 -10.21 -1.30 15.56
CA PHE A 517 -11.20 -1.34 14.49
C PHE A 517 -12.49 -2.01 14.95
N SER A 518 -13.56 -1.22 15.10
CA SER A 518 -14.83 -1.67 15.68
C SER A 518 -15.46 -2.92 15.05
N VAL A 519 -15.15 -3.29 13.80
CA VAL A 519 -15.74 -4.45 13.11
C VAL A 519 -14.75 -5.59 12.93
N ARG A 520 -13.65 -5.37 12.21
CA ARG A 520 -12.75 -6.46 11.78
C ARG A 520 -11.33 -6.00 11.49
N ILE A 521 -10.36 -6.74 11.98
CA ILE A 521 -8.98 -6.74 11.48
C ILE A 521 -8.76 -8.07 10.76
N GLU A 522 -8.29 -8.00 9.52
CA GLU A 522 -8.06 -9.17 8.69
C GLU A 522 -6.72 -9.09 7.96
N SER A 523 -5.92 -10.12 8.17
CA SER A 523 -4.76 -10.42 7.34
C SER A 523 -5.04 -11.68 6.54
N LYS A 524 -4.75 -11.64 5.24
CA LYS A 524 -5.06 -12.75 4.35
C LYS A 524 -4.05 -13.88 4.50
N GLU A 525 -4.56 -15.11 4.47
CA GLU A 525 -3.77 -16.34 4.52
C GLU A 525 -2.69 -16.32 3.44
N PRO A 526 -1.40 -16.41 3.83
CA PRO A 526 -0.29 -16.34 2.91
C PRO A 526 -0.04 -17.69 2.25
N TYR A 527 -0.82 -18.74 2.54
CA TYR A 527 -0.66 -20.07 1.95
C TYR A 527 -1.93 -20.48 1.20
N VAL A 528 -1.73 -21.33 0.20
CA VAL A 528 -2.84 -22.01 -0.47
C VAL A 528 -3.32 -23.14 0.45
N THR A 529 -4.50 -23.01 1.02
CA THR A 529 -5.05 -23.97 2.00
C THR A 529 -5.90 -25.07 1.37
N ASN A 530 -6.23 -24.98 0.07
CA ASN A 530 -6.96 -26.00 -0.68
C ASN A 530 -6.04 -27.05 -1.35
N VAL A 531 -5.03 -27.52 -0.62
CA VAL A 531 -4.10 -28.58 -1.06
C VAL A 531 -3.90 -29.58 0.08
N GLN A 532 -3.39 -30.77 -0.22
CA GLN A 532 -3.11 -31.80 0.80
C GLN A 532 -1.75 -31.60 1.47
N TYR A 533 -0.79 -31.01 0.75
CA TYR A 533 0.59 -30.85 1.18
C TYR A 533 1.08 -29.45 0.82
N SER A 534 1.82 -28.80 1.71
CA SER A 534 2.47 -27.52 1.42
C SER A 534 3.89 -27.50 1.99
N ASP A 535 4.82 -26.96 1.20
CA ASP A 535 6.14 -26.60 1.72
C ASP A 535 6.01 -25.39 2.65
N VAL A 536 6.83 -25.36 3.70
CA VAL A 536 7.00 -24.22 4.60
C VAL A 536 8.06 -23.28 4.01
N MET A 537 7.85 -21.97 4.16
CA MET A 537 8.84 -20.95 3.79
C MET A 537 9.19 -20.11 5.00
N ALA A 538 10.39 -19.52 4.97
CA ALA A 538 10.71 -18.40 5.83
C ALA A 538 9.80 -17.21 5.48
N ARG A 539 9.31 -16.52 6.52
CA ARG A 539 8.42 -15.38 6.38
C ARG A 539 9.05 -14.15 7.04
N PRO A 540 9.06 -12.98 6.39
CA PRO A 540 9.57 -11.75 6.99
C PRO A 540 8.59 -11.26 8.07
N ASP A 541 9.12 -10.48 9.02
CA ASP A 541 8.30 -9.77 10.00
C ASP A 541 7.33 -8.81 9.28
N THR A 542 6.02 -9.01 9.46
CA THR A 542 4.97 -8.17 8.83
C THR A 542 4.41 -7.12 9.79
N MET A 543 4.52 -7.35 11.11
CA MET A 543 4.20 -6.37 12.14
C MET A 543 5.30 -6.32 13.20
N THR A 544 5.96 -5.17 13.34
CA THR A 544 7.04 -4.98 14.32
C THR A 544 6.80 -3.76 15.20
N ALA A 545 6.95 -3.90 16.52
CA ALA A 545 6.86 -2.79 17.45
C ALA A 545 7.58 -3.08 18.77
N LYS A 546 7.62 -2.11 19.70
CA LYS A 546 7.86 -2.41 21.12
C LYS A 546 6.67 -3.18 21.69
N ASN A 547 5.46 -2.65 21.51
CA ASN A 547 4.23 -3.32 21.91
C ASN A 547 3.24 -3.33 20.73
N ILE A 548 2.50 -4.42 20.56
CA ILE A 548 1.47 -4.57 19.53
C ILE A 548 0.13 -4.76 20.22
N LEU A 549 -0.85 -3.92 19.90
CA LEU A 549 -2.24 -4.07 20.34
C LEU A 549 -3.16 -4.09 19.11
N LEU A 550 -3.85 -5.21 18.88
CA LEU A 550 -4.94 -5.30 17.92
C LEU A 550 -6.26 -5.45 18.67
N ARG A 551 -7.20 -4.55 18.43
CA ARG A 551 -8.55 -4.56 19.00
C ARG A 551 -9.59 -4.52 17.89
N ALA A 552 -10.53 -5.46 17.87
CA ALA A 552 -11.63 -5.42 16.90
C ALA A 552 -12.86 -6.24 17.28
N GLY A 553 -13.97 -6.03 16.58
CA GLY A 553 -15.12 -6.94 16.70
C GLY A 553 -14.76 -8.41 16.37
N SER A 554 -13.84 -8.64 15.43
CA SER A 554 -13.21 -9.94 15.17
C SER A 554 -11.82 -9.75 14.60
N ILE A 555 -10.89 -10.64 14.95
CA ILE A 555 -9.52 -10.61 14.45
C ILE A 555 -9.24 -11.91 13.70
N VAL A 556 -8.78 -11.80 12.46
CA VAL A 556 -8.19 -12.92 11.72
C VAL A 556 -6.80 -12.48 11.30
N THR A 557 -5.77 -13.12 11.82
CA THR A 557 -4.40 -12.75 11.51
C THR A 557 -3.60 -13.97 11.10
N THR A 558 -2.74 -13.75 10.11
CA THR A 558 -1.77 -14.70 9.62
C THR A 558 -0.36 -14.13 9.70
N ASP A 559 -0.18 -13.00 10.40
CA ASP A 559 1.04 -12.21 10.36
C ASP A 559 2.21 -12.87 11.07
N VAL A 560 3.41 -12.38 10.73
CA VAL A 560 4.59 -12.55 11.56
C VAL A 560 4.70 -11.31 12.44
N MET A 561 4.33 -11.45 13.71
CA MET A 561 4.32 -10.38 14.70
C MET A 561 5.55 -10.49 15.61
N LYS A 562 6.28 -9.40 15.73
CA LYS A 562 7.46 -9.32 16.59
C LYS A 562 7.40 -8.08 17.49
N ALA A 563 7.29 -8.32 18.79
CA ALA A 563 7.30 -7.29 19.82
C ALA A 563 8.47 -7.49 20.78
N SER A 564 9.19 -6.43 21.14
CA SER A 564 10.20 -6.51 22.22
C SER A 564 9.58 -6.49 23.62
N GLY A 565 8.35 -5.99 23.74
CA GLY A 565 7.46 -6.08 24.89
C GLY A 565 6.31 -7.04 24.60
N ASP A 566 5.09 -6.52 24.58
CA ASP A 566 3.86 -7.32 24.61
C ASP A 566 3.17 -7.40 23.24
N ILE A 567 2.47 -8.51 22.99
CA ILE A 567 1.48 -8.67 21.92
C ILE A 567 0.12 -8.90 22.57
N THR A 568 -0.84 -8.00 22.31
CA THR A 568 -2.20 -8.09 22.84
C THR A 568 -3.21 -8.11 21.70
N LEU A 569 -4.08 -9.12 21.68
CA LEU A 569 -5.20 -9.25 20.74
C LEU A 569 -6.51 -9.25 21.53
N GLN A 570 -7.40 -8.31 21.25
CA GLN A 570 -8.69 -8.17 21.93
C GLN A 570 -9.82 -8.20 20.93
N SER A 571 -10.77 -9.11 21.11
CA SER A 571 -11.97 -9.15 20.27
C SER A 571 -13.28 -9.33 21.02
N ASP A 572 -14.32 -8.68 20.50
CA ASP A 572 -15.68 -8.83 21.05
C ASP A 572 -16.29 -10.18 20.68
N ARG A 573 -15.91 -10.75 19.53
CA ARG A 573 -16.34 -12.08 19.06
C ARG A 573 -15.17 -13.06 19.09
N GLY A 574 -14.56 -13.33 17.94
CA GLY A 574 -13.53 -14.36 17.80
C GLY A 574 -12.18 -13.81 17.35
N THR A 575 -11.11 -14.46 17.80
CA THR A 575 -9.75 -14.26 17.33
C THR A 575 -9.24 -15.56 16.70
N LYS A 576 -8.96 -15.53 15.39
CA LYS A 576 -8.31 -16.63 14.66
C LYS A 576 -6.89 -16.23 14.29
N MET A 577 -5.92 -16.98 14.81
CA MET A 577 -4.52 -16.93 14.43
C MET A 577 -4.29 -18.13 13.50
N ALA A 578 -4.07 -17.85 12.22
CA ALA A 578 -3.99 -18.86 11.17
C ALA A 578 -2.61 -18.79 10.53
N LEU A 579 -1.77 -19.80 10.74
CA LEU A 579 -0.39 -19.80 10.23
C LEU A 579 0.42 -18.60 10.76
N ALA A 580 0.02 -18.04 11.89
CA ALA A 580 0.64 -16.86 12.48
C ALA A 580 1.90 -17.24 13.25
N LEU A 581 2.90 -16.36 13.19
CA LEU A 581 4.14 -16.49 13.96
C LEU A 581 4.24 -15.29 14.88
N MET A 582 4.12 -15.49 16.19
CA MET A 582 4.09 -14.42 17.17
C MET A 582 5.23 -14.58 18.16
N THR A 583 6.09 -13.56 18.26
CA THR A 583 7.19 -13.51 19.24
C THR A 583 7.11 -12.23 20.03
N ALA A 584 6.86 -12.36 21.33
CA ALA A 584 6.90 -11.28 22.31
C ALA A 584 8.13 -11.44 23.21
N GLY A 585 8.81 -10.34 23.52
CA GLY A 585 9.87 -10.32 24.54
C GLY A 585 9.32 -10.50 25.97
N LYS A 586 8.02 -10.21 26.15
CA LYS A 586 7.26 -10.38 27.39
C LYS A 586 5.99 -11.19 27.11
N ASP A 587 4.81 -10.58 27.09
CA ASP A 587 3.55 -11.33 27.16
C ASP A 587 2.85 -11.43 25.80
N ILE A 588 2.23 -12.58 25.53
CA ILE A 588 1.20 -12.72 24.50
C ILE A 588 -0.14 -12.89 25.20
N SER A 589 -1.06 -11.96 24.98
CA SER A 589 -2.40 -11.99 25.57
C SER A 589 -3.47 -11.93 24.49
N VAL A 590 -4.33 -12.95 24.43
CA VAL A 590 -5.44 -13.03 23.47
C VAL A 590 -6.74 -13.14 24.25
N LEU A 591 -7.58 -12.12 24.18
CA LEU A 591 -8.88 -12.08 24.84
C LEU A 591 -9.99 -11.99 23.80
N ALA A 592 -10.92 -12.94 23.82
CA ALA A 592 -12.05 -13.00 22.92
C ALA A 592 -13.38 -13.18 23.68
N GLY A 593 -14.47 -12.63 23.15
CA GLY A 593 -15.80 -12.84 23.73
C GLY A 593 -16.36 -14.24 23.48
N VAL A 594 -16.07 -14.84 22.32
CA VAL A 594 -16.69 -16.08 21.83
C VAL A 594 -15.68 -17.19 21.59
N SER A 595 -14.58 -16.94 20.88
CA SER A 595 -13.61 -18.00 20.59
C SER A 595 -12.18 -17.50 20.36
N VAL A 596 -11.22 -18.30 20.79
CA VAL A 596 -9.81 -18.16 20.41
C VAL A 596 -9.40 -19.41 19.64
N GLU A 597 -8.92 -19.23 18.42
CA GLU A 597 -8.40 -20.32 17.59
C GLU A 597 -6.97 -20.02 17.16
N SER A 598 -6.03 -20.88 17.57
CA SER A 598 -4.65 -20.92 17.10
C SER A 598 -4.49 -22.11 16.16
N TRP A 599 -4.65 -21.89 14.87
CA TRP A 599 -4.51 -22.91 13.83
C TRP A 599 -3.12 -22.83 13.19
N GLN A 600 -2.35 -23.92 13.26
CA GLN A 600 -1.01 -24.05 12.68
C GLN A 600 -0.11 -22.84 12.99
N SER A 601 -0.23 -22.28 14.20
CA SER A 601 0.46 -21.06 14.59
C SER A 601 1.49 -21.34 15.67
N GLU A 602 2.52 -20.50 15.74
CA GLU A 602 3.57 -20.53 16.77
C GLU A 602 3.49 -19.26 17.60
N LEU A 603 3.29 -19.42 18.91
CA LEU A 603 3.21 -18.32 19.86
C LEU A 603 4.34 -18.46 20.86
N LYS A 604 5.20 -17.44 20.96
CA LYS A 604 6.39 -17.44 21.83
C LYS A 604 6.47 -16.20 22.69
N GLY A 605 6.49 -16.38 24.01
CA GLY A 605 6.59 -15.30 24.99
C GLY A 605 7.07 -15.79 26.36
N GLN A 606 7.25 -14.87 27.30
CA GLN A 606 7.40 -15.22 28.70
C GLN A 606 6.10 -15.78 29.24
N ASN A 607 5.01 -15.02 29.13
CA ASN A 607 3.67 -15.51 29.46
C ASN A 607 2.83 -15.61 28.20
N ILE A 608 2.00 -16.65 28.11
CA ILE A 608 0.98 -16.78 27.07
C ILE A 608 -0.36 -16.96 27.76
N THR A 609 -1.27 -16.02 27.52
CA THR A 609 -2.64 -16.04 28.06
C THR A 609 -3.64 -16.05 26.91
N LEU A 610 -4.44 -17.13 26.79
CA LEU A 610 -5.54 -17.20 25.84
C LEU A 610 -6.86 -17.32 26.62
N VAL A 611 -7.77 -16.37 26.41
CA VAL A 611 -9.04 -16.29 27.12
C VAL A 611 -10.19 -16.19 26.14
N SER A 612 -11.14 -17.12 26.21
CA SER A 612 -12.46 -17.00 25.60
C SER A 612 -13.52 -16.90 26.71
N ARG A 613 -14.24 -15.77 26.78
CA ARG A 613 -15.22 -15.53 27.86
C ARG A 613 -16.46 -16.42 27.75
N GLY A 614 -16.97 -16.64 26.55
CA GLY A 614 -18.24 -17.32 26.30
C GLY A 614 -18.15 -18.60 25.46
N GLY A 615 -16.96 -19.02 25.04
CA GLY A 615 -16.81 -20.23 24.23
C GLY A 615 -15.41 -20.81 24.29
N ASP A 616 -14.94 -21.37 23.18
CA ASP A 616 -13.80 -22.29 23.18
C ASP A 616 -12.45 -21.59 23.03
N VAL A 617 -11.41 -22.24 23.58
CA VAL A 617 -10.01 -21.97 23.26
C VAL A 617 -9.44 -23.21 22.57
N THR A 618 -9.09 -23.06 21.30
CA THR A 618 -8.56 -24.16 20.49
C THR A 618 -7.15 -23.81 20.02
N SER A 619 -6.20 -24.71 20.26
CA SER A 619 -4.92 -24.72 19.55
C SER A 619 -4.82 -26.03 18.78
N HIS A 620 -4.51 -25.97 17.48
CA HIS A 620 -4.42 -27.17 16.67
C HIS A 620 -3.45 -27.05 15.51
N THR A 621 -2.76 -28.15 15.24
CA THR A 621 -1.95 -28.32 14.02
C THR A 621 -2.86 -28.71 12.85
N SER A 622 -2.56 -28.19 11.67
CA SER A 622 -3.27 -28.54 10.45
C SER A 622 -3.10 -30.03 10.09
N GLU A 623 -4.23 -30.72 9.98
CA GLU A 623 -4.34 -32.08 9.42
C GLU A 623 -4.51 -32.02 7.89
N TRP A 624 -4.98 -30.87 7.38
CA TRP A 624 -5.15 -30.59 5.97
C TRP A 624 -5.12 -29.07 5.71
N PRO A 625 -4.12 -28.53 4.98
CA PRO A 625 -2.93 -29.19 4.42
C PRO A 625 -1.92 -29.67 5.49
N ASN A 626 -1.08 -30.63 5.13
CA ASN A 626 0.10 -31.01 5.90
C ASN A 626 1.30 -30.15 5.49
N PHE A 627 1.87 -29.39 6.42
CA PHE A 627 2.99 -28.50 6.17
C PHE A 627 4.34 -29.18 6.46
N PHE A 628 5.29 -29.05 5.54
CA PHE A 628 6.62 -29.67 5.65
C PHE A 628 7.76 -28.66 5.49
N HIS A 629 8.73 -28.71 6.39
CA HIS A 629 10.02 -28.05 6.21
C HIS A 629 10.84 -28.75 5.11
N SER A 630 11.90 -28.09 4.64
CA SER A 630 12.77 -28.61 3.57
C SER A 630 13.48 -29.93 3.95
N ASP A 631 13.71 -30.17 5.24
CA ASP A 631 14.26 -31.43 5.78
C ASP A 631 13.23 -32.58 5.85
N GLY A 632 11.97 -32.29 5.53
CA GLY A 632 10.86 -33.23 5.56
C GLY A 632 10.19 -33.43 6.91
N LEU A 633 10.51 -32.64 7.92
CA LEU A 633 9.77 -32.59 9.17
C LEU A 633 8.45 -31.85 9.00
N ARG A 634 7.44 -32.29 9.74
CA ARG A 634 6.16 -31.59 9.83
C ARG A 634 6.35 -30.28 10.59
N TRP A 635 5.79 -29.21 10.06
CA TRP A 635 5.56 -28.00 10.85
C TRP A 635 4.32 -28.25 11.72
N LEU A 636 4.46 -28.04 13.01
CA LEU A 636 3.41 -28.24 14.01
C LEU A 636 3.21 -26.93 14.77
N GLY A 637 1.96 -26.57 15.08
CA GLY A 637 1.67 -25.39 15.89
C GLY A 637 2.16 -25.56 17.32
N SER A 638 2.64 -24.48 17.94
CA SER A 638 3.25 -24.49 19.27
C SER A 638 2.76 -23.34 20.16
N LEU A 639 2.72 -23.61 21.47
CA LEU A 639 2.59 -22.61 22.52
C LEU A 639 3.85 -22.66 23.39
N GLU A 640 4.67 -21.60 23.33
CA GLU A 640 5.99 -21.52 23.93
C GLU A 640 6.05 -20.43 25.01
N ALA A 641 5.48 -20.71 26.19
CA ALA A 641 5.56 -19.83 27.35
C ALA A 641 6.70 -20.25 28.29
N SER A 642 7.74 -19.43 28.46
CA SER A 642 8.86 -19.76 29.35
C SER A 642 8.55 -19.53 30.84
N ARG A 643 7.48 -18.80 31.15
CA ARG A 643 6.94 -18.58 32.51
C ARG A 643 5.54 -19.16 32.60
N ASP A 644 4.48 -18.37 32.47
CA ASP A 644 3.12 -18.87 32.70
C ASP A 644 2.37 -19.13 31.38
N LEU A 645 1.89 -20.36 31.20
CA LEU A 645 0.91 -20.71 30.17
C LEU A 645 -0.48 -20.77 30.80
N SER A 646 -1.37 -19.85 30.43
CA SER A 646 -2.73 -19.77 30.96
C SER A 646 -3.76 -19.83 29.84
N LEU A 647 -4.59 -20.88 29.80
CA LEU A 647 -5.74 -20.96 28.90
C LEU A 647 -7.03 -20.97 29.72
N THR A 648 -7.97 -20.08 29.40
CA THR A 648 -9.27 -19.99 30.07
C THR A 648 -10.40 -19.98 29.05
N ALA A 649 -11.34 -20.91 29.16
CA ALA A 649 -12.49 -21.03 28.26
C ALA A 649 -13.82 -21.04 29.01
N GLY A 650 -14.76 -20.20 28.58
CA GLY A 650 -16.17 -20.31 28.97
C GLY A 650 -16.86 -21.55 28.39
N GLY A 651 -16.29 -22.12 27.32
CA GLY A 651 -16.63 -23.42 26.75
C GLY A 651 -15.52 -24.43 27.00
N ASN A 652 -14.99 -25.02 25.94
CA ASN A 652 -14.00 -26.10 25.96
C ASN A 652 -12.58 -25.59 25.69
N ILE A 653 -11.58 -26.33 26.16
CA ILE A 653 -10.20 -26.21 25.70
C ILE A 653 -9.86 -27.43 24.84
N LEU A 654 -9.48 -27.21 23.58
CA LEU A 654 -9.01 -28.26 22.69
C LEU A 654 -7.56 -27.99 22.27
N LEU A 655 -6.67 -28.93 22.58
CA LEU A 655 -5.26 -28.92 22.22
C LEU A 655 -4.97 -30.13 21.33
N ARG A 656 -5.13 -29.97 20.02
CA ARG A 656 -4.96 -31.06 19.04
C ARG A 656 -3.60 -30.98 18.36
N ASN A 657 -2.74 -31.96 18.63
CA ASN A 657 -1.38 -31.99 18.09
C ASN A 657 -0.62 -30.66 18.29
N THR A 658 -0.92 -29.94 19.37
CA THR A 658 -0.21 -28.72 19.78
C THR A 658 1.08 -29.10 20.48
N ARG A 659 2.16 -28.39 20.14
CA ARG A 659 3.48 -28.57 20.74
C ARG A 659 3.70 -27.65 21.94
N PHE A 660 4.52 -28.13 22.87
CA PHE A 660 4.92 -27.44 24.10
C PHE A 660 6.43 -27.64 24.30
N PRO A 661 7.27 -27.03 23.44
CA PRO A 661 8.70 -27.36 23.37
C PRO A 661 9.55 -26.71 24.47
N VAL A 662 8.96 -25.87 25.32
CA VAL A 662 9.64 -25.14 26.39
C VAL A 662 9.19 -25.63 27.75
N LEU A 663 10.10 -25.59 28.73
CA LEU A 663 9.78 -25.79 30.14
C LEU A 663 9.13 -24.50 30.67
N SER A 664 7.83 -24.53 30.93
CA SER A 664 7.13 -23.41 31.57
C SER A 664 7.46 -23.35 33.06
N GLN A 665 7.24 -22.19 33.69
CA GLN A 665 7.23 -22.09 35.14
C GLN A 665 5.94 -22.66 35.71
N ASN A 666 4.78 -22.20 35.23
CA ASN A 666 3.48 -22.75 35.62
C ASN A 666 2.58 -22.93 34.40
N ILE A 667 1.67 -23.89 34.49
CA ILE A 667 0.66 -24.14 33.47
C ILE A 667 -0.71 -24.20 34.14
N SER A 668 -1.67 -23.42 33.64
CA SER A 668 -3.04 -23.40 34.12
C SER A 668 -4.04 -23.46 32.96
N LEU A 669 -4.81 -24.54 32.87
CA LEU A 669 -5.89 -24.69 31.90
C LEU A 669 -7.23 -24.79 32.64
N VAL A 670 -8.13 -23.84 32.42
CA VAL A 670 -9.42 -23.76 33.10
C VAL A 670 -10.54 -23.66 32.06
N ALA A 671 -11.44 -24.62 32.04
CA ALA A 671 -12.61 -24.64 31.16
C ALA A 671 -13.88 -24.84 31.98
N ASN A 672 -14.96 -24.12 31.65
CA ASN A 672 -16.29 -24.49 32.18
C ASN A 672 -16.81 -25.77 31.51
N GLY A 673 -16.37 -26.02 30.27
CA GLY A 673 -16.60 -27.25 29.50
C GLY A 673 -15.47 -28.27 29.66
N ASP A 674 -15.17 -29.00 28.58
CA ASP A 674 -14.20 -30.09 28.61
C ASP A 674 -12.79 -29.58 28.25
N ILE A 675 -11.75 -30.20 28.83
CA ILE A 675 -10.35 -30.02 28.41
C ILE A 675 -9.91 -31.28 27.69
N THR A 676 -9.59 -31.14 26.41
CA THR A 676 -9.19 -32.25 25.54
C THR A 676 -7.81 -32.02 24.98
N PHE A 677 -6.89 -32.93 25.31
CA PHE A 677 -5.64 -33.12 24.58
C PHE A 677 -5.86 -34.25 23.58
N ASP A 678 -5.80 -33.90 22.30
CA ASP A 678 -5.99 -34.84 21.19
C ASP A 678 -4.68 -34.97 20.43
N LYS A 679 -3.81 -35.86 20.91
CA LYS A 679 -2.62 -36.26 20.16
C LYS A 679 -3.00 -37.41 19.24
N ASN A 680 -3.62 -37.14 18.10
CA ASN A 680 -3.97 -38.19 17.14
C ASN A 680 -2.83 -38.54 16.17
N ASP A 681 -3.01 -39.57 15.36
CA ASP A 681 -1.98 -40.09 14.47
C ASP A 681 -1.77 -39.28 13.17
N ALA A 682 -2.56 -38.24 12.93
CA ALA A 682 -2.45 -37.39 11.73
C ALA A 682 -1.11 -36.63 11.66
N MET A 683 -0.50 -36.36 12.83
CA MET A 683 0.84 -35.76 12.86
C MET A 683 1.94 -36.76 12.47
N LEU A 684 1.77 -38.05 12.74
CA LEU A 684 2.82 -39.09 12.57
C LEU A 684 3.13 -39.43 11.10
N TRP A 685 2.28 -39.00 10.17
CA TRP A 685 2.46 -39.25 8.75
C TRP A 685 3.49 -38.30 8.12
N HIS A 686 4.51 -38.88 7.49
CA HIS A 686 5.58 -38.17 6.77
C HIS A 686 5.64 -38.42 5.26
N GLY A 687 4.75 -39.28 4.74
CA GLY A 687 4.69 -39.52 3.30
C GLY A 687 4.22 -38.27 2.57
N ARG A 688 4.91 -37.90 1.49
CA ARG A 688 4.51 -36.75 0.66
C ARG A 688 4.80 -36.99 -0.81
N PRO A 689 4.01 -36.40 -1.73
CA PRO A 689 4.19 -36.61 -3.16
C PRO A 689 5.58 -36.18 -3.66
N GLY A 690 6.20 -37.06 -4.46
CA GLY A 690 7.52 -36.82 -5.04
C GLY A 690 8.70 -37.04 -4.09
N THR A 691 8.48 -37.58 -2.88
CA THR A 691 9.55 -37.95 -1.95
C THR A 691 9.48 -39.44 -1.64
N VAL A 692 10.62 -40.13 -1.76
CA VAL A 692 10.76 -41.54 -1.39
C VAL A 692 11.59 -41.63 -0.12
N LEU A 693 10.98 -42.09 0.96
CA LEU A 693 11.64 -42.29 2.25
C LEU A 693 11.97 -43.78 2.43
N THR A 694 13.19 -44.09 2.87
CA THR A 694 13.56 -45.45 3.30
C THR A 694 12.77 -45.86 4.54
N TYR A 695 12.63 -47.16 4.79
CA TYR A 695 11.95 -47.64 6.00
C TYR A 695 12.61 -47.09 7.27
N ALA A 696 13.94 -47.15 7.34
CA ALA A 696 14.72 -46.61 8.46
C ALA A 696 14.40 -45.12 8.74
N ARG A 697 14.33 -44.28 7.69
CA ARG A 697 13.97 -42.86 7.85
C ARG A 697 12.52 -42.67 8.28
N LYS A 698 11.58 -43.49 7.78
CA LYS A 698 10.19 -43.43 8.24
C LYS A 698 10.07 -43.83 9.72
N GLN A 699 10.77 -44.88 10.14
CA GLN A 699 10.82 -45.33 11.53
C GLN A 699 11.43 -44.26 12.44
N GLU A 700 12.54 -43.64 12.04
CA GLU A 700 13.19 -42.55 12.78
C GLU A 700 12.23 -41.38 12.99
N LEU A 701 11.57 -40.92 11.92
CA LEU A 701 10.62 -39.80 11.97
C LEU A 701 9.38 -40.13 12.82
N PHE A 702 8.86 -41.36 12.69
CA PHE A 702 7.77 -41.86 13.53
C PHE A 702 8.17 -41.87 15.01
N ASN A 703 9.31 -42.49 15.36
CA ASN A 703 9.80 -42.57 16.73
C ASN A 703 10.02 -41.18 17.34
N ARG A 704 10.46 -40.20 16.54
CA ARG A 704 10.66 -38.82 17.00
C ARG A 704 9.35 -38.12 17.38
N MET A 705 8.23 -38.44 16.74
CA MET A 705 6.94 -37.76 16.99
C MET A 705 5.94 -38.58 17.79
N LEU A 706 6.17 -39.90 17.92
CA LEU A 706 5.29 -40.82 18.63
C LEU A 706 5.06 -40.46 20.11
N PRO A 707 6.09 -40.16 20.93
CA PRO A 707 5.89 -39.84 22.34
C PRO A 707 4.99 -38.60 22.54
N GLY A 708 4.99 -37.69 21.56
CA GLY A 708 4.46 -36.35 21.71
C GLY A 708 5.22 -35.57 22.79
N GLU A 709 5.07 -34.24 22.81
CA GLU A 709 5.70 -33.43 23.85
C GLU A 709 4.83 -33.46 25.13
N PRO A 710 5.40 -33.79 26.30
CA PRO A 710 4.68 -33.63 27.56
C PRO A 710 4.51 -32.14 27.87
N LEU A 711 3.51 -31.81 28.69
CA LEU A 711 3.43 -30.50 29.32
C LEU A 711 4.39 -30.50 30.49
N ARG A 712 5.35 -29.58 30.46
CA ARG A 712 6.44 -29.53 31.43
C ARG A 712 6.41 -28.20 32.16
N ALA A 713 6.35 -28.24 33.48
CA ALA A 713 6.44 -27.09 34.35
C ALA A 713 7.55 -27.29 35.41
N SER A 714 8.32 -26.26 35.72
CA SER A 714 9.22 -26.28 36.88
C SER A 714 8.47 -26.08 38.21
N GLY A 715 7.35 -25.38 38.17
CA GLY A 715 6.37 -25.22 39.25
C GLY A 715 5.15 -26.11 39.01
N ASP A 716 3.96 -25.54 39.08
CA ASP A 716 2.69 -26.28 39.11
C ASP A 716 2.05 -26.46 37.72
N ILE A 717 1.32 -27.56 37.55
CA ILE A 717 0.37 -27.79 36.45
C ILE A 717 -1.03 -27.92 37.05
N THR A 718 -1.96 -27.05 36.64
CA THR A 718 -3.37 -27.09 37.06
C THR A 718 -4.29 -27.24 35.87
N LEU A 719 -5.10 -28.30 35.84
CA LEU A 719 -6.14 -28.54 34.85
C LEU A 719 -7.51 -28.62 35.55
N SER A 720 -8.44 -27.74 35.20
CA SER A 720 -9.79 -27.72 35.78
C SER A 720 -10.85 -27.65 34.68
N GLY A 721 -11.68 -28.68 34.58
CA GLY A 721 -12.72 -28.78 33.56
C GLY A 721 -13.90 -29.63 34.01
N ARG A 722 -14.94 -29.71 33.19
CA ARG A 722 -16.04 -30.66 33.40
C ARG A 722 -15.57 -32.09 33.16
N ARG A 723 -14.92 -32.34 32.02
CA ARG A 723 -14.19 -33.60 31.73
C ARG A 723 -12.77 -33.29 31.34
N LEU A 724 -11.84 -34.15 31.72
CA LEU A 724 -10.44 -34.09 31.31
C LEU A 724 -10.15 -35.30 30.43
N SER A 725 -9.87 -35.08 29.14
CA SER A 725 -9.53 -36.12 28.17
C SER A 725 -8.08 -35.91 27.71
N LEU A 726 -7.15 -36.61 28.34
CA LEU A 726 -5.70 -36.36 28.22
C LEU A 726 -5.01 -37.38 27.29
N TYR A 727 -5.56 -37.62 26.09
CA TYR A 727 -5.13 -38.71 25.20
C TYR A 727 -3.67 -38.57 24.77
N GLY A 728 -2.82 -39.46 25.30
CA GLY A 728 -1.36 -39.44 25.05
C GLY A 728 -0.66 -38.18 25.58
N ALA A 729 -1.26 -37.44 26.50
CA ALA A 729 -0.60 -36.31 27.16
C ALA A 729 0.27 -36.81 28.32
N GLY A 730 1.56 -36.45 28.31
CA GLY A 730 2.41 -36.55 29.49
C GLY A 730 2.38 -35.24 30.26
N LEU A 731 2.42 -35.31 31.59
CA LEU A 731 2.50 -34.16 32.49
C LEU A 731 3.73 -34.33 33.38
N GLU A 732 4.61 -33.33 33.40
CA GLU A 732 5.81 -33.28 34.24
C GLU A 732 5.82 -31.95 34.99
N ALA A 733 5.76 -31.99 36.32
CA ALA A 733 5.85 -30.81 37.16
C ALA A 733 6.96 -30.97 38.19
N GLY A 734 7.73 -29.89 38.44
CA GLY A 734 8.61 -29.82 39.60
C GLY A 734 7.85 -29.52 40.90
N GLY A 735 6.66 -28.91 40.79
CA GLY A 735 5.68 -28.72 41.86
C GLY A 735 4.53 -29.72 41.78
N ASN A 736 3.30 -29.24 41.98
CA ASN A 736 2.08 -30.04 42.02
C ASN A 736 1.48 -30.23 40.62
N ILE A 737 0.90 -31.41 40.39
CA ILE A 737 -0.04 -31.66 39.28
C ILE A 737 -1.44 -31.75 39.89
N SER A 738 -2.28 -30.75 39.63
CA SER A 738 -3.66 -30.67 40.12
C SER A 738 -4.64 -30.90 38.96
N LEU A 739 -5.37 -32.02 39.01
CA LEU A 739 -6.41 -32.37 38.05
C LEU A 739 -7.78 -32.31 38.73
N SER A 740 -8.64 -31.39 38.28
CA SER A 740 -9.99 -31.22 38.80
C SER A 740 -11.01 -31.46 37.67
N SER A 741 -11.79 -32.52 37.79
CA SER A 741 -12.90 -32.81 36.87
C SER A 741 -14.23 -32.91 37.62
N ALA A 742 -15.26 -32.23 37.13
CA ALA A 742 -16.61 -32.38 37.67
C ALA A 742 -17.30 -33.71 37.25
N ALA A 743 -16.76 -34.38 36.24
CA ALA A 743 -17.18 -35.68 35.76
C ALA A 743 -15.96 -36.62 35.62
N ASN A 744 -15.63 -37.08 34.41
CA ASN A 744 -14.58 -38.09 34.19
C ASN A 744 -13.23 -37.44 33.87
N THR A 745 -12.16 -38.09 34.35
CA THR A 745 -10.77 -37.89 33.90
C THR A 745 -10.31 -39.14 33.17
N ASP A 746 -10.00 -39.00 31.88
CA ASP A 746 -9.56 -40.05 30.97
C ASP A 746 -8.08 -39.84 30.62
N LEU A 747 -7.25 -40.78 31.05
CA LEU A 747 -5.79 -40.79 30.86
C LEU A 747 -5.34 -41.85 29.85
N ASN A 748 -6.25 -42.33 29.00
CA ASN A 748 -5.93 -43.35 28.02
C ASN A 748 -4.78 -42.91 27.09
N MET A 749 -3.99 -43.89 26.65
CA MET A 749 -2.99 -43.65 25.61
C MET A 749 -3.67 -43.22 24.31
N ARG A 750 -2.92 -42.50 23.47
CA ARG A 750 -3.40 -42.13 22.13
C ARG A 750 -3.75 -43.38 21.31
N SER A 751 -4.87 -43.34 20.60
CA SER A 751 -5.21 -44.35 19.61
C SER A 751 -4.40 -44.14 18.33
N LEU A 752 -3.93 -45.23 17.72
CA LEU A 752 -3.21 -45.24 16.46
C LEU A 752 -3.98 -46.13 15.48
N SER A 753 -4.10 -45.70 14.22
CA SER A 753 -4.65 -46.55 13.17
C SER A 753 -3.73 -47.72 12.83
N ASP A 754 -4.30 -48.77 12.22
CA ASP A 754 -3.58 -49.96 11.74
C ASP A 754 -2.44 -49.63 10.74
N LEU A 755 -2.43 -48.41 10.19
CA LEU A 755 -1.36 -47.88 9.36
C LEU A 755 0.01 -47.93 10.06
N TYR A 756 0.03 -47.85 11.40
CA TYR A 756 1.26 -47.73 12.17
C TYR A 756 1.71 -49.02 12.88
N THR A 757 0.96 -50.11 12.78
CA THR A 757 1.27 -51.40 13.46
C THR A 757 2.67 -51.92 13.13
N GLY A 758 3.13 -51.75 11.88
CA GLY A 758 4.47 -52.16 11.46
C GLY A 758 5.61 -51.41 12.15
N TYR A 759 5.40 -50.15 12.54
CA TYR A 759 6.41 -49.33 13.21
C TYR A 759 6.53 -49.64 14.71
N LEU A 760 5.46 -50.14 15.34
CA LEU A 760 5.44 -50.49 16.76
C LEU A 760 6.15 -51.82 17.04
N ASN A 761 6.02 -52.79 16.14
CA ASN A 761 6.58 -54.15 16.31
C ASN A 761 8.12 -54.21 16.20
N TYR A 762 8.76 -53.20 15.62
CA TYR A 762 10.22 -53.13 15.46
C TYR A 762 10.94 -52.56 16.69
N ALA A 763 10.21 -51.96 17.65
CA ALA A 763 10.78 -51.43 18.89
C ALA A 763 10.92 -52.50 20.01
N ALA A 764 10.43 -53.72 19.77
CA ALA A 764 10.41 -54.84 20.73
C ALA A 764 11.45 -55.94 20.43
N THR A 765 12.39 -55.68 19.52
CA THR A 765 13.57 -56.50 19.18
C THR A 765 14.81 -55.63 19.23
#